data_AF-A0A835TH39-F1
#
_entry.id   AF-A0A835TH39-F1
#
_cell.length_a   1.000
_cell.length_b   1.000
_cell.length_c   1.000
_cell.angle_alpha   90.00
_cell.angle_beta   90.00
_cell.angle_gamma   90.00
#
_symmetry.space_group_name_H-M   'P 1'
#
loop_
_entity.id
_entity.type
_entity.pdbx_description
1 polymer ?
#
loop_
_entity_poly.entity_id
_entity_poly.type
_entity_poly.pdbx_seq_one_letter_code
_entity_poly.pdbx_strand_id
1 'polypeptide(L)'
;MKDCFIFHTWFLVTISGFFHKQNNSMQFTMFSTPILVGGLFLLSYYVIIKTFKERLFPNPHLPPGSLGWPFIGETFEYQRTGVAGQHQRFARDRMEKYDPQVFKTSLLGETMIVFCGPAGNRFLFRNESKLVKIWWPSSVKRLLKSSLLNMNGDEAKRMRRVLLTFLDPYALERNIERMDLATQNHIRTCWEGKQEVKVHPTINIYTFEMACRMFTSIEDCGHILKLAAQFDIFLKGVISFAISIPGTRFHCAVKAADAIREELRLLARQRREALDKKMVSPTQDLLSHLLVTSYASGKFLSELEIVDNILLLLFASHDTTTSAITCVMKYLAELPEVYRMVLKEQIDIAKSKEPGVLLKWEDLQKMRYSSNVVSEVMRLLPPVRGGFREAVADFTYAGYTIPKGSKLIWDTGSTHMDPILFPEAEDFDVSRFEGAGPAPNSYVPFGGGPRMCMGTVYARAQILVFLHNIVKRFEWDLSTPDEKLVYDPVITPSQGSCRFPLYNPQSKLATFIKKLMELYANGKFLSKSEILDSMLLFLFASHETDTSVITRIFWKCTKCFGKSRLVLLSSENEILMECDLPGSELMPPMRVSRKFDRIAVNSLAYPVIKKQFTFLFILFDFPVKKITYHRLYPKKNPDNKPTMANHIKFFRYWS
;
A
#
# COMPACT_ATOMS: atom_id res chain seq x y z
N MET A 1 13.73 45.20 10.97
CA MET A 1 13.21 46.60 11.07
C MET A 1 13.78 47.49 9.96
N LYS A 2 15.10 47.53 9.71
CA LYS A 2 15.69 48.34 8.63
C LYS A 2 15.36 47.82 7.21
N ASP A 3 15.30 46.51 7.00
CA ASP A 3 15.07 45.95 5.65
C ASP A 3 13.60 46.04 5.19
N CYS A 4 12.64 45.95 6.12
CA CYS A 4 11.21 46.17 5.80
C CYS A 4 10.90 47.62 5.43
N PHE A 5 11.60 48.58 6.04
CA PHE A 5 11.37 50.01 5.76
C PHE A 5 11.92 50.38 4.37
N ILE A 6 13.05 49.80 3.97
CA ILE A 6 13.65 50.01 2.64
C ILE A 6 12.76 49.43 1.55
N PHE A 7 12.18 48.23 1.76
CA PHE A 7 11.25 47.63 0.80
C PHE A 7 9.94 48.44 0.66
N HIS A 8 9.40 48.97 1.76
CA HIS A 8 8.20 49.82 1.74
C HIS A 8 8.43 51.14 1.01
N THR A 9 9.61 51.74 1.18
CA THR A 9 9.97 53.02 0.54
C THR A 9 10.24 52.83 -0.95
N TRP A 10 10.89 51.74 -1.34
CA TRP A 10 11.14 51.40 -2.75
C TRP A 10 9.84 51.07 -3.51
N PHE A 11 8.91 50.36 -2.86
CA PHE A 11 7.59 50.03 -3.43
C PHE A 11 6.71 51.28 -3.65
N LEU A 12 6.74 52.24 -2.72
CA LEU A 12 6.00 53.50 -2.84
C LEU A 12 6.53 54.41 -3.96
N VAL A 13 7.86 54.47 -4.15
CA VAL A 13 8.48 55.25 -5.24
C VAL A 13 8.23 54.62 -6.61
N THR A 14 8.21 53.28 -6.69
CA THR A 14 7.97 52.56 -7.96
C THR A 14 6.51 52.68 -8.42
N ILE A 15 5.54 52.68 -7.49
CA ILE A 15 4.12 52.90 -7.82
C ILE A 15 3.89 54.37 -8.22
N SER A 16 4.53 55.33 -7.55
CA SER A 16 4.46 56.75 -7.92
C SER A 16 4.99 57.03 -9.34
N GLY A 17 6.07 56.36 -9.76
CA GLY A 17 6.65 56.51 -11.10
C GLY A 17 5.82 55.88 -12.23
N PHE A 18 5.02 54.87 -11.94
CA PHE A 18 4.21 54.16 -12.95
C PHE A 18 2.94 54.93 -13.37
N PHE A 19 2.47 55.88 -12.55
CA PHE A 19 1.23 56.63 -12.82
C PHE A 19 1.42 57.90 -13.66
N HIS A 20 2.64 58.28 -14.07
CA HIS A 20 2.86 59.51 -14.85
C HIS A 20 2.78 59.33 -16.37
N LYS A 21 2.43 58.14 -16.88
CA LYS A 21 2.41 57.89 -18.33
C LYS A 21 1.33 56.92 -18.79
N GLN A 22 0.06 57.28 -18.61
CA GLN A 22 -0.99 56.78 -19.52
C GLN A 22 -2.22 57.67 -19.48
N ASN A 23 -2.50 58.30 -20.63
CA ASN A 23 -3.64 59.18 -20.84
C ASN A 23 -4.79 58.37 -21.47
N ASN A 24 -6.02 58.71 -21.05
CA ASN A 24 -7.32 58.39 -21.66
C ASN A 24 -7.80 56.93 -21.72
N SER A 25 -8.36 56.43 -20.59
CA SER A 25 -9.61 55.62 -20.52
C SER A 25 -9.86 55.09 -19.09
N MET A 26 -9.96 55.96 -18.07
CA MET A 26 -9.99 55.49 -16.67
C MET A 26 -10.85 56.38 -15.76
N GLN A 27 -12.19 56.28 -15.84
CA GLN A 27 -13.08 56.79 -14.77
C GLN A 27 -13.50 55.69 -13.77
N PHE A 28 -13.45 54.41 -14.14
CA PHE A 28 -13.84 53.30 -13.25
C PHE A 28 -12.72 52.79 -12.32
N THR A 29 -11.47 53.17 -12.58
CA THR A 29 -10.28 52.70 -11.85
C THR A 29 -9.80 53.66 -10.75
N MET A 30 -10.22 54.93 -10.79
CA MET A 30 -9.78 55.97 -9.85
C MET A 30 -10.42 55.85 -8.45
N PHE A 31 -11.62 55.27 -8.34
CA PHE A 31 -12.30 55.07 -7.06
C PHE A 31 -12.09 53.67 -6.45
N SER A 32 -11.78 52.67 -7.28
CA SER A 32 -11.54 51.31 -6.80
C SER A 32 -10.17 51.14 -6.14
N THR A 33 -9.15 51.88 -6.59
CA THR A 33 -7.78 51.80 -6.06
C THR A 33 -7.63 52.33 -4.62
N PRO A 34 -8.16 53.51 -4.22
CA PRO A 34 -8.05 54.00 -2.84
C PRO A 34 -8.82 53.13 -1.84
N ILE A 35 -9.97 52.58 -2.24
CA ILE A 35 -10.77 51.67 -1.40
C ILE A 35 -10.02 50.35 -1.17
N LEU A 36 -9.37 49.81 -2.21
CA LEU A 36 -8.58 48.59 -2.11
C LEU A 36 -7.34 48.79 -1.24
N VAL A 37 -6.65 49.93 -1.41
CA VAL A 37 -5.48 50.31 -0.58
C VAL A 37 -5.90 50.55 0.87
N GLY A 38 -6.99 51.28 1.11
CA GLY A 38 -7.52 51.51 2.46
C GLY A 38 -7.99 50.21 3.14
N GLY A 39 -8.63 49.32 2.38
CA GLY A 39 -9.02 47.98 2.84
C GLY A 39 -7.81 47.12 3.21
N LEU A 40 -6.76 47.11 2.38
CA LEU A 40 -5.51 46.42 2.68
C LEU A 40 -4.80 47.02 3.90
N PHE A 41 -4.84 48.35 4.08
CA PHE A 41 -4.25 49.02 5.24
C PHE A 41 -4.99 48.66 6.54
N LEU A 42 -6.32 48.71 6.53
CA LEU A 42 -7.14 48.29 7.68
C LEU A 42 -6.98 46.80 8.00
N LEU A 43 -6.90 45.95 6.97
CA LEU A 43 -6.62 44.52 7.13
C LEU A 43 -5.23 44.30 7.75
N SER A 44 -4.21 45.01 7.25
CA SER A 44 -2.85 44.93 7.79
C SER A 44 -2.78 45.40 9.24
N TYR A 45 -3.49 46.49 9.57
CA TYR A 45 -3.55 47.05 10.90
C TYR A 45 -4.29 46.12 11.88
N TYR A 46 -5.44 45.56 11.47
CA TYR A 46 -6.17 44.56 12.24
C TYR A 46 -5.32 43.32 12.50
N VAL A 47 -4.61 42.85 11.48
CA VAL A 47 -3.70 41.71 11.56
C VAL A 47 -2.54 41.99 12.52
N ILE A 48 -1.92 43.16 12.42
CA ILE A 48 -0.84 43.58 13.32
C ILE A 48 -1.36 43.62 14.75
N ILE A 49 -2.50 44.27 15.02
CA ILE A 49 -3.08 44.33 16.36
C ILE A 49 -3.39 42.94 16.90
N LYS A 50 -4.03 42.07 16.12
CA LYS A 50 -4.39 40.72 16.58
C LYS A 50 -3.14 39.90 16.92
N THR A 51 -2.14 39.93 16.04
CA THR A 51 -0.88 39.20 16.22
C THR A 51 -0.07 39.75 17.40
N PHE A 52 -0.02 41.08 17.55
CA PHE A 52 0.68 41.73 18.66
C PHE A 52 -0.05 41.54 19.99
N LYS A 53 -1.40 41.62 20.03
CA LYS A 53 -2.18 41.43 21.25
C LYS A 53 -1.98 40.04 21.84
N GLU A 54 -1.96 39.01 21.01
CA GLU A 54 -1.71 37.63 21.48
C GLU A 54 -0.26 37.40 21.92
N ARG A 55 0.72 38.07 21.30
CA ARG A 55 2.14 38.00 21.70
C ARG A 55 2.45 38.80 22.97
N LEU A 56 1.83 39.96 23.14
CA LEU A 56 2.07 40.87 24.26
C LEU A 56 1.24 40.51 25.50
N PHE A 57 0.06 39.92 25.33
CA PHE A 57 -0.84 39.53 26.42
C PHE A 57 -1.29 38.07 26.28
N PRO A 58 -0.37 37.10 26.48
CA PRO A 58 -0.73 35.69 26.47
C PRO A 58 -1.70 35.41 27.62
N ASN A 59 -2.85 34.78 27.33
CA ASN A 59 -3.75 34.30 28.36
C ASN A 59 -3.17 33.00 28.97
N PRO A 60 -2.74 33.00 30.24
CA PRO A 60 -2.08 31.84 30.85
C PRO A 60 -3.02 30.64 31.01
N HIS A 61 -4.34 30.85 30.94
CA HIS A 61 -5.34 29.79 31.04
C HIS A 61 -5.59 29.06 29.72
N LEU A 62 -5.06 29.54 28.58
CA LEU A 62 -5.20 28.87 27.28
C LEU A 62 -3.93 28.07 26.94
N PRO A 63 -4.04 27.00 26.12
CA PRO A 63 -2.87 26.22 25.73
C PRO A 63 -1.76 27.09 25.09
N PRO A 64 -0.48 26.82 25.41
CA PRO A 64 0.65 27.53 24.82
C PRO A 64 0.80 27.15 23.34
N GLY A 65 1.44 28.00 22.54
CA GLY A 65 1.69 27.73 21.13
C GLY A 65 1.67 28.96 20.23
N SER A 66 1.90 28.75 18.94
CA SER A 66 2.04 29.81 17.93
C SER A 66 0.92 29.72 16.91
N LEU A 67 0.22 30.82 16.67
CA LEU A 67 -0.73 30.89 15.55
C LEU A 67 -0.05 31.13 14.20
N GLY A 68 1.28 31.25 14.14
CA GLY A 68 2.02 31.40 12.89
C GLY A 68 1.75 32.72 12.17
N TRP A 69 1.71 32.65 10.83
CA TRP A 69 1.46 33.80 9.97
C TRP A 69 -0.03 34.20 9.97
N PRO A 70 -0.37 35.48 9.75
CA PRO A 70 -1.76 35.89 9.60
C PRO A 70 -2.49 35.10 8.51
N PHE A 71 -3.74 34.69 8.79
CA PHE A 71 -4.64 33.88 7.94
C PHE A 71 -4.19 32.47 7.58
N ILE A 72 -2.91 32.24 7.27
CA ILE A 72 -2.39 30.93 6.83
C ILE A 72 -1.85 30.13 8.02
N GLY A 73 -1.49 30.81 9.09
CA GLY A 73 -0.99 30.19 10.30
C GLY A 73 0.33 29.47 10.11
N GLU A 74 0.39 28.23 10.60
CA GLU A 74 1.50 27.30 10.44
C GLU A 74 1.23 26.27 9.33
N THR A 75 0.20 26.48 8.49
CA THR A 75 -0.20 25.53 7.43
C THR A 75 0.93 25.17 6.48
N PHE A 76 1.74 26.15 6.05
CA PHE A 76 2.89 25.88 5.18
C PHE A 76 3.96 25.05 5.85
N GLU A 77 4.19 25.26 7.16
CA GLU A 77 5.14 24.46 7.91
C GLU A 77 4.63 23.01 8.07
N TYR A 78 3.34 22.85 8.37
CA TYR A 78 2.67 21.55 8.43
C TYR A 78 2.69 20.78 7.09
N GLN A 79 2.56 21.50 5.98
CA GLN A 79 2.66 20.94 4.64
C GLN A 79 4.13 20.64 4.28
N ARG A 80 5.06 21.52 4.62
CA ARG A 80 6.51 21.36 4.36
C ARG A 80 7.06 20.11 5.02
N THR A 81 6.78 19.88 6.30
CA THR A 81 7.20 18.66 7.02
C THR A 81 6.58 17.42 6.38
N GLY A 82 5.33 17.53 5.93
CA GLY A 82 4.63 16.50 5.16
C GLY A 82 5.28 16.11 3.84
N VAL A 83 5.53 17.11 3.00
CA VAL A 83 6.20 16.95 1.70
C VAL A 83 7.64 16.51 1.89
N ALA A 84 8.26 16.81 3.03
CA ALA A 84 9.59 16.34 3.41
C ALA A 84 9.63 14.87 3.90
N GLY A 85 8.49 14.19 4.04
CA GLY A 85 8.44 12.84 4.63
C GLY A 85 8.67 12.82 6.15
N GLN A 86 8.71 13.98 6.78
CA GLN A 86 9.03 14.20 8.20
C GLN A 86 7.79 14.69 8.96
N HIS A 87 6.62 14.15 8.62
CA HIS A 87 5.32 14.58 9.10
C HIS A 87 5.22 14.68 10.64
N GLN A 88 5.88 13.76 11.36
CA GLN A 88 5.96 13.72 12.82
C GLN A 88 6.66 14.94 13.45
N ARG A 89 7.57 15.59 12.72
CA ARG A 89 8.33 16.75 13.24
C ARG A 89 7.43 17.89 13.64
N PHE A 90 6.33 18.10 12.92
CA PHE A 90 5.43 19.21 13.22
C PHE A 90 4.90 19.14 14.66
N ALA A 91 4.39 17.97 15.07
CA ALA A 91 3.88 17.76 16.42
C ALA A 91 5.02 17.72 17.45
N ARG A 92 6.07 16.94 17.17
CA ARG A 92 7.20 16.75 18.09
C ARG A 92 7.89 18.05 18.47
N ASP A 93 8.25 18.88 17.49
CA ASP A 93 8.96 20.14 17.73
C ASP A 93 8.11 21.13 18.56
N ARG A 94 6.77 21.01 18.48
CA ARG A 94 5.82 21.86 19.24
C ARG A 94 5.55 21.30 20.64
N MET A 95 5.54 19.98 20.79
CA MET A 95 5.48 19.32 22.09
C MET A 95 6.71 19.67 22.93
N GLU A 96 7.90 19.62 22.34
CA GLU A 96 9.16 19.99 23.02
C GLU A 96 9.22 21.48 23.35
N LYS A 97 8.77 22.34 22.44
CA LYS A 97 8.86 23.79 22.61
C LYS A 97 7.81 24.40 23.54
N TYR A 98 6.58 23.86 23.55
CA TYR A 98 5.45 24.49 24.24
C TYR A 98 4.98 23.68 25.44
N ASP A 99 4.38 22.52 25.19
CA ASP A 99 3.91 21.60 26.22
C ASP A 99 3.70 20.20 25.62
N PRO A 100 4.17 19.13 26.28
CA PRO A 100 4.15 17.77 25.73
C PRO A 100 2.75 17.15 25.65
N GLN A 101 1.73 17.70 26.33
CA GLN A 101 0.36 17.19 26.36
C GLN A 101 -0.57 17.99 25.45
N VAL A 102 -0.38 19.30 25.31
CA VAL A 102 -1.28 20.14 24.52
C VAL A 102 -0.62 21.42 24.00
N PHE A 103 -0.86 21.77 22.73
CA PHE A 103 -0.43 23.07 22.20
C PHE A 103 -1.46 23.67 21.23
N LYS A 104 -1.45 24.99 21.06
CA LYS A 104 -2.24 25.68 20.04
C LYS A 104 -1.42 25.95 18.78
N THR A 105 -2.09 25.90 17.63
CA THR A 105 -1.56 26.26 16.32
C THR A 105 -2.64 26.91 15.47
N SER A 106 -2.32 27.32 14.25
CA SER A 106 -3.33 27.65 13.24
C SER A 106 -3.05 26.88 11.96
N LEU A 107 -4.04 26.11 11.51
CA LEU A 107 -3.98 25.30 10.30
C LEU A 107 -5.22 25.55 9.44
N LEU A 108 -5.06 25.67 8.13
CA LEU A 108 -6.14 25.88 7.16
C LEU A 108 -7.05 27.08 7.50
N GLY A 109 -6.49 28.13 8.10
CA GLY A 109 -7.22 29.33 8.52
C GLY A 109 -8.01 29.21 9.81
N GLU A 110 -7.90 28.08 10.50
CA GLU A 110 -8.57 27.83 11.78
C GLU A 110 -7.54 27.80 12.91
N THR A 111 -7.89 28.38 14.07
CA THR A 111 -7.12 28.15 15.30
C THR A 111 -7.44 26.76 15.82
N MET A 112 -6.40 25.94 16.00
CA MET A 112 -6.53 24.55 16.43
C MET A 112 -5.76 24.28 17.73
N ILE A 113 -6.26 23.36 18.54
CA ILE A 113 -5.61 22.85 19.75
C ILE A 113 -5.26 21.39 19.52
N VAL A 114 -3.98 21.07 19.57
CA VAL A 114 -3.44 19.72 19.35
C VAL A 114 -3.36 18.99 20.70
N PHE A 115 -4.06 17.87 20.81
CA PHE A 115 -4.01 16.97 21.95
C PHE A 115 -2.98 15.88 21.65
N CYS A 116 -1.96 15.80 22.50
CA CYS A 116 -0.79 14.96 22.27
C CYS A 116 -0.80 13.73 23.19
N GLY A 117 -0.10 12.68 22.76
CA GLY A 117 0.09 11.51 23.59
C GLY A 117 -1.16 10.61 23.73
N PRO A 118 -1.00 9.42 24.34
CA PRO A 118 -2.11 8.49 24.59
C PRO A 118 -3.22 9.09 25.47
N ALA A 119 -2.85 9.99 26.39
CA ALA A 119 -3.81 10.68 27.25
C ALA A 119 -4.72 11.62 26.44
N GLY A 120 -4.16 12.39 25.50
CA GLY A 120 -4.89 13.27 24.60
C GLY A 120 -5.82 12.50 23.67
N ASN A 121 -5.28 11.46 23.03
CA ASN A 121 -6.06 10.52 22.20
C ASN A 121 -7.25 9.95 22.98
N ARG A 122 -6.98 9.36 24.15
CA ARG A 122 -8.01 8.76 25.02
C ARG A 122 -9.07 9.79 25.41
N PHE A 123 -8.67 11.02 25.74
CA PHE A 123 -9.59 12.09 26.12
C PHE A 123 -10.54 12.43 24.98
N LEU A 124 -10.01 12.70 23.78
CA LEU A 124 -10.83 13.05 22.62
C LEU A 124 -11.74 11.90 22.19
N PHE A 125 -11.23 10.65 22.20
CA PHE A 125 -12.00 9.49 21.78
C PHE A 125 -13.15 9.14 22.74
N ARG A 126 -12.95 9.27 24.05
CA ARG A 126 -13.99 8.97 25.06
C ARG A 126 -15.06 10.05 25.16
N ASN A 127 -14.74 11.27 24.78
CA ASN A 127 -15.62 12.44 24.90
C ASN A 127 -16.34 12.81 23.60
N GLU A 128 -16.24 11.99 22.55
CA GLU A 128 -17.04 12.15 21.34
C GLU A 128 -18.54 12.16 21.68
N SER A 129 -19.26 13.16 21.17
CA SER A 129 -20.67 13.45 21.47
C SER A 129 -20.96 13.85 22.92
N LYS A 130 -19.93 14.16 23.74
CA LYS A 130 -20.07 14.65 25.12
C LYS A 130 -19.48 16.05 25.28
N LEU A 131 -18.14 16.15 25.14
CA LEU A 131 -17.40 17.43 25.20
C LEU A 131 -16.87 17.85 23.83
N VAL A 132 -16.73 16.89 22.92
CA VAL A 132 -16.24 17.13 21.56
C VAL A 132 -17.12 16.44 20.53
N LYS A 133 -17.13 16.94 19.30
CA LYS A 133 -17.79 16.31 18.14
C LYS A 133 -16.85 16.28 16.95
N ILE A 134 -17.04 15.35 16.02
CA ILE A 134 -16.29 15.39 14.76
C ILE A 134 -16.49 16.73 14.04
N TRP A 135 -15.40 17.24 13.49
CA TRP A 135 -15.42 18.42 12.65
C TRP A 135 -14.59 18.14 11.40
N TRP A 136 -14.96 18.78 10.30
CA TRP A 136 -14.21 18.74 9.05
C TRP A 136 -14.20 20.13 8.41
N PRO A 137 -13.17 20.46 7.61
CA PRO A 137 -13.13 21.66 6.80
C PRO A 137 -14.36 21.79 5.90
N SER A 138 -14.71 23.04 5.55
CA SER A 138 -15.88 23.34 4.71
C SER A 138 -15.84 22.60 3.36
N SER A 139 -14.64 22.38 2.80
CA SER A 139 -14.45 21.63 1.55
C SER A 139 -15.00 20.22 1.64
N VAL A 140 -14.61 19.48 2.67
CA VAL A 140 -15.06 18.12 2.97
C VAL A 140 -16.58 18.10 3.19
N LYS A 141 -17.09 19.03 4.00
CA LYS A 141 -18.54 19.12 4.31
C LYS A 141 -19.38 19.29 3.05
N ARG A 142 -18.97 20.19 2.15
CA ARG A 142 -19.68 20.46 0.89
C ARG A 142 -19.59 19.31 -0.11
N LEU A 143 -18.47 18.59 -0.13
CA LEU A 143 -18.24 17.48 -1.05
C LEU A 143 -18.88 16.18 -0.60
N LEU A 144 -19.01 15.91 0.70
CA LEU A 144 -19.54 14.66 1.27
C LEU A 144 -20.89 14.81 1.99
N LYS A 145 -21.56 15.96 1.80
CA LYS A 145 -22.98 16.27 2.10
C LYS A 145 -23.61 15.41 3.21
N SER A 146 -24.56 14.52 2.89
CA SER A 146 -25.37 13.74 3.85
C SER A 146 -24.71 12.42 4.29
N SER A 147 -23.39 12.30 4.15
CA SER A 147 -22.67 11.11 4.59
C SER A 147 -22.44 11.10 6.11
N LEU A 148 -22.15 9.92 6.66
CA LEU A 148 -21.80 9.72 8.07
C LEU A 148 -20.67 10.66 8.54
N LEU A 149 -19.78 11.07 7.64
CA LEU A 149 -18.65 11.94 7.93
C LEU A 149 -19.08 13.31 8.49
N ASN A 150 -20.24 13.81 8.06
CA ASN A 150 -20.79 15.11 8.47
C ASN A 150 -21.88 15.01 9.55
N MET A 151 -22.38 13.79 9.83
CA MET A 151 -23.37 13.54 10.88
C MET A 151 -22.75 13.59 12.27
N ASN A 152 -23.55 13.89 13.29
CA ASN A 152 -23.11 13.96 14.70
C ASN A 152 -24.10 13.28 15.66
N GLY A 153 -23.64 13.01 16.90
CA GLY A 153 -24.49 12.49 17.97
C GLY A 153 -25.23 11.20 17.58
N ASP A 154 -26.53 11.14 17.88
CA ASP A 154 -27.31 9.93 17.67
C ASP A 154 -27.60 9.63 16.20
N GLU A 155 -27.63 10.65 15.33
CA GLU A 155 -27.72 10.46 13.88
C GLU A 155 -26.50 9.67 13.37
N ALA A 156 -25.29 10.11 13.74
CA ALA A 156 -24.07 9.41 13.39
C ALA A 156 -24.04 7.98 13.94
N LYS A 157 -24.50 7.75 15.19
CA LYS A 157 -24.57 6.40 15.76
C LYS A 157 -25.54 5.49 14.99
N ARG A 158 -26.69 6.02 14.55
CA ARG A 158 -27.67 5.26 13.76
C ARG A 158 -27.10 4.89 12.39
N MET A 159 -26.60 5.87 11.64
CA MET A 159 -26.00 5.63 10.32
C MET A 159 -24.79 4.69 10.41
N ARG A 160 -23.92 4.88 11.40
CA ARG A 160 -22.77 3.99 11.64
C ARG A 160 -23.20 2.54 11.87
N ARG A 161 -24.24 2.29 12.67
CA ARG A 161 -24.75 0.92 12.88
C ARG A 161 -25.20 0.29 11.57
N VAL A 162 -25.94 1.02 10.74
CA VAL A 162 -26.38 0.54 9.42
C VAL A 162 -25.16 0.17 8.56
N LEU A 163 -24.17 1.06 8.42
CA LEU A 163 -23.00 0.77 7.60
C LEU A 163 -22.15 -0.41 8.12
N LEU A 164 -22.04 -0.56 9.43
CA LEU A 164 -21.27 -1.65 10.03
C LEU A 164 -21.86 -3.04 9.79
N THR A 165 -23.17 -3.19 9.56
CA THR A 165 -23.77 -4.50 9.27
C THR A 165 -23.28 -5.13 7.96
N PHE A 166 -22.67 -4.35 7.06
CA PHE A 166 -22.01 -4.87 5.85
C PHE A 166 -20.49 -5.00 6.00
N LEU A 167 -19.89 -4.28 6.97
CA LEU A 167 -18.45 -4.22 7.19
C LEU A 167 -17.99 -5.04 8.41
N ASP A 168 -18.90 -5.74 9.07
CA ASP A 168 -18.56 -6.63 10.19
C ASP A 168 -17.80 -7.88 9.70
N PRO A 169 -17.05 -8.57 10.58
CA PRO A 169 -16.25 -9.73 10.19
C PRO A 169 -17.04 -10.84 9.50
N TYR A 170 -18.29 -11.11 9.90
CA TYR A 170 -19.12 -12.16 9.29
C TYR A 170 -19.60 -11.77 7.89
N ALA A 171 -19.89 -10.49 7.68
CA ALA A 171 -20.19 -9.95 6.35
C ALA A 171 -18.96 -10.00 5.44
N LEU A 172 -17.76 -9.72 5.97
CA LEU A 172 -16.51 -9.71 5.21
C LEU A 172 -15.98 -11.11 4.90
N GLU A 173 -16.21 -12.11 5.75
CA GLU A 173 -15.87 -13.51 5.51
C GLU A 173 -16.37 -13.99 4.14
N ARG A 174 -17.61 -13.65 3.79
CA ARG A 174 -18.25 -13.97 2.50
C ARG A 174 -17.61 -13.29 1.29
N ASN A 175 -16.77 -12.29 1.52
CA ASN A 175 -16.17 -11.47 0.48
C ASN A 175 -14.67 -11.75 0.29
N ILE A 176 -14.02 -12.55 1.16
CA ILE A 176 -12.59 -12.85 1.02
C ILE A 176 -12.29 -13.56 -0.30
N GLU A 177 -13.12 -14.51 -0.71
CA GLU A 177 -12.94 -15.21 -2.00
C GLU A 177 -13.07 -14.24 -3.18
N ARG A 178 -14.04 -13.30 -3.12
CA ARG A 178 -14.21 -12.25 -4.14
C ARG A 178 -13.00 -11.32 -4.18
N MET A 179 -12.48 -10.93 -3.01
CA MET A 179 -11.27 -10.11 -2.90
C MET A 179 -10.06 -10.83 -3.47
N ASP A 180 -9.87 -12.10 -3.15
CA ASP A 180 -8.75 -12.90 -3.63
C ASP A 180 -8.81 -13.07 -5.16
N LEU A 181 -9.97 -13.43 -5.70
CA LEU A 181 -10.15 -13.55 -7.14
C LEU A 181 -9.86 -12.24 -7.88
N ALA A 182 -10.41 -11.12 -7.40
CA ALA A 182 -10.15 -9.81 -7.99
C ALA A 182 -8.65 -9.43 -7.89
N THR A 183 -8.00 -9.76 -6.78
CA THR A 183 -6.55 -9.53 -6.58
C THR A 183 -5.71 -10.35 -7.55
N GLN A 184 -6.01 -11.64 -7.71
CA GLN A 184 -5.30 -12.50 -8.65
C GLN A 184 -5.46 -12.03 -10.09
N ASN A 185 -6.68 -11.62 -10.48
CA ASN A 185 -6.94 -11.07 -11.81
C ASN A 185 -6.19 -9.75 -12.03
N HIS A 186 -6.18 -8.86 -11.03
CA HIS A 186 -5.42 -7.62 -11.11
C HIS A 186 -3.91 -7.89 -11.27
N ILE A 187 -3.35 -8.82 -10.49
CA ILE A 187 -1.93 -9.19 -10.59
C ILE A 187 -1.60 -9.75 -11.98
N ARG A 188 -2.43 -10.67 -12.49
CA ARG A 188 -2.25 -11.28 -13.82
C ARG A 188 -2.25 -10.23 -14.94
N THR A 189 -3.13 -9.24 -14.88
CA THR A 189 -3.27 -8.25 -15.97
C THR A 189 -2.30 -7.09 -15.85
N CYS A 190 -1.99 -6.67 -14.62
CA CYS A 190 -1.26 -5.43 -14.38
C CYS A 190 0.20 -5.63 -13.97
N TRP A 191 0.63 -6.85 -13.64
CA TRP A 191 1.98 -7.11 -13.10
C TRP A 191 2.73 -8.19 -13.87
N GLU A 192 2.09 -9.31 -14.17
CA GLU A 192 2.73 -10.42 -14.89
C GLU A 192 3.25 -9.97 -16.27
N GLY A 193 4.48 -10.38 -16.60
CA GLY A 193 5.14 -10.02 -17.86
C GLY A 193 5.78 -8.63 -17.91
N LYS A 194 5.65 -7.81 -16.85
CA LYS A 194 6.28 -6.48 -16.78
C LYS A 194 7.63 -6.54 -16.05
N GLN A 195 8.61 -5.79 -16.55
CA GLN A 195 9.92 -5.62 -15.88
C GLN A 195 9.91 -4.50 -14.83
N GLU A 196 9.00 -3.55 -14.98
CA GLU A 196 8.85 -2.42 -14.06
C GLU A 196 7.37 -2.08 -13.91
N VAL A 197 6.94 -1.80 -12.69
CA VAL A 197 5.57 -1.39 -12.38
C VAL A 197 5.61 -0.15 -11.51
N LYS A 198 4.83 0.86 -11.90
CA LYS A 198 4.50 1.98 -11.02
C LYS A 198 3.47 1.49 -10.00
N VAL A 199 3.98 0.99 -8.87
CA VAL A 199 3.24 0.36 -7.78
C VAL A 199 2.10 1.26 -7.30
N HIS A 200 2.37 2.52 -6.94
CA HIS A 200 1.31 3.38 -6.37
C HIS A 200 0.12 3.60 -7.34
N PRO A 201 0.30 4.06 -8.60
CA PRO A 201 -0.79 4.16 -9.57
C PRO A 201 -1.51 2.82 -9.85
N THR A 202 -0.76 1.72 -9.85
CA THR A 202 -1.31 0.39 -10.16
C THR A 202 -2.21 -0.10 -9.02
N ILE A 203 -1.74 0.03 -7.78
CA ILE A 203 -2.53 -0.27 -6.58
C ILE A 203 -3.71 0.69 -6.44
N ASN A 204 -3.55 1.96 -6.83
CA ASN A 204 -4.64 2.93 -6.79
C ASN A 204 -5.84 2.46 -7.63
N ILE A 205 -5.60 1.95 -8.84
CA ILE A 205 -6.66 1.35 -9.67
C ILE A 205 -7.23 0.10 -9.01
N TYR A 206 -6.38 -0.78 -8.48
CA TYR A 206 -6.81 -2.02 -7.80
C TYR A 206 -7.76 -1.76 -6.62
N THR A 207 -7.40 -0.84 -5.72
CA THR A 207 -8.21 -0.58 -4.53
C THR A 207 -9.53 0.11 -4.90
N PHE A 208 -9.54 0.94 -5.95
CA PHE A 208 -10.75 1.55 -6.47
C PHE A 208 -11.68 0.50 -7.09
N GLU A 209 -11.13 -0.37 -7.95
CA GLU A 209 -11.84 -1.52 -8.52
C GLU A 209 -12.43 -2.40 -7.42
N MET A 210 -11.65 -2.71 -6.38
CA MET A 210 -12.13 -3.49 -5.24
C MET A 210 -13.31 -2.80 -4.55
N ALA A 211 -13.25 -1.49 -4.32
CA ALA A 211 -14.33 -0.74 -3.72
C ALA A 211 -15.59 -0.75 -4.60
N CYS A 212 -15.45 -0.56 -5.92
CA CYS A 212 -16.55 -0.64 -6.88
C CYS A 212 -17.22 -2.02 -6.92
N ARG A 213 -16.43 -3.10 -6.97
CA ARG A 213 -16.92 -4.48 -6.93
C ARG A 213 -17.65 -4.76 -5.62
N MET A 214 -17.08 -4.31 -4.50
CA MET A 214 -17.59 -4.64 -3.17
C MET A 214 -18.81 -3.82 -2.75
N PHE A 215 -18.88 -2.54 -3.12
CA PHE A 215 -19.94 -1.66 -2.66
C PHE A 215 -21.07 -1.48 -3.68
N THR A 216 -20.80 -1.72 -4.96
CA THR A 216 -21.76 -1.47 -6.04
C THR A 216 -21.87 -2.61 -7.07
N SER A 217 -21.09 -3.69 -6.95
CA SER A 217 -21.00 -4.78 -7.94
C SER A 217 -20.74 -4.31 -9.37
N ILE A 218 -19.97 -3.22 -9.53
CA ILE A 218 -19.49 -2.82 -10.86
C ILE A 218 -18.28 -3.69 -11.18
N GLU A 219 -18.34 -4.43 -12.28
CA GLU A 219 -17.26 -5.30 -12.76
C GLU A 219 -16.72 -4.89 -14.14
N ASP A 220 -17.46 -4.06 -14.88
CA ASP A 220 -17.01 -3.55 -16.18
C ASP A 220 -15.80 -2.62 -16.01
N CYS A 221 -14.68 -3.00 -16.64
CA CYS A 221 -13.42 -2.27 -16.51
C CYS A 221 -13.53 -0.84 -17.08
N GLY A 222 -14.27 -0.64 -18.17
CA GLY A 222 -14.46 0.67 -18.77
C GLY A 222 -15.21 1.63 -17.85
N HIS A 223 -16.26 1.12 -17.19
CA HIS A 223 -17.05 1.84 -16.18
C HIS A 223 -16.20 2.20 -14.97
N ILE A 224 -15.44 1.25 -14.42
CA ILE A 224 -14.54 1.48 -13.28
C ILE A 224 -13.52 2.57 -13.62
N LEU A 225 -12.86 2.50 -14.79
CA LEU A 225 -11.86 3.49 -15.19
C LEU A 225 -12.47 4.89 -15.38
N LYS A 226 -13.69 4.98 -15.94
CA LYS A 226 -14.40 6.25 -16.09
C LYS A 226 -14.73 6.86 -14.72
N LEU A 227 -15.21 6.05 -13.78
CA LEU A 227 -15.54 6.50 -12.43
C LEU A 227 -14.27 6.90 -11.66
N ALA A 228 -13.17 6.14 -11.80
CA ALA A 228 -11.87 6.44 -11.22
C ALA A 228 -11.35 7.82 -11.68
N ALA A 229 -11.48 8.13 -12.98
CA ALA A 229 -11.07 9.43 -13.51
C ALA A 229 -11.86 10.61 -12.92
N GLN A 230 -13.16 10.44 -12.66
CA GLN A 230 -13.95 11.44 -11.92
C GLN A 230 -13.49 11.52 -10.45
N PHE A 231 -13.16 10.39 -9.87
CA PHE A 231 -12.69 10.29 -8.50
C PHE A 231 -11.37 11.05 -8.28
N ASP A 232 -10.42 10.94 -9.21
CA ASP A 232 -9.16 11.69 -9.17
C ASP A 232 -9.37 13.21 -9.16
N ILE A 233 -10.40 13.71 -9.87
CA ILE A 233 -10.76 15.14 -9.85
C ILE A 233 -11.41 15.51 -8.51
N PHE A 234 -12.30 14.65 -8.01
CA PHE A 234 -12.94 14.82 -6.71
C PHE A 234 -11.92 14.90 -5.56
N LEU A 235 -10.97 13.96 -5.50
CA LEU A 235 -9.95 13.85 -4.45
C LEU A 235 -9.11 15.13 -4.31
N LYS A 236 -8.71 15.72 -5.43
CA LYS A 236 -7.90 16.96 -5.48
C LYS A 236 -8.56 18.17 -4.82
N GLY A 237 -9.88 18.14 -4.59
CA GLY A 237 -10.62 19.20 -3.91
C GLY A 237 -10.98 18.93 -2.45
N VAL A 238 -10.79 17.72 -1.94
CA VAL A 238 -11.28 17.32 -0.59
C VAL A 238 -10.63 18.16 0.51
N ILE A 239 -9.30 18.27 0.52
CA ILE A 239 -8.54 19.08 1.47
C ILE A 239 -8.00 20.33 0.76
N SER A 240 -8.91 21.25 0.41
CA SER A 240 -8.57 22.50 -0.27
C SER A 240 -9.39 23.68 0.27
N PHE A 241 -9.04 24.90 -0.11
CA PHE A 241 -9.90 26.06 0.17
C PHE A 241 -11.24 25.91 -0.55
N ALA A 242 -12.34 26.02 0.19
CA ALA A 242 -13.70 25.79 -0.29
C ALA A 242 -14.26 26.92 -1.18
N ILE A 243 -13.45 27.44 -2.10
CA ILE A 243 -13.80 28.53 -3.02
C ILE A 243 -14.22 27.91 -4.36
N SER A 244 -15.53 27.92 -4.63
CA SER A 244 -16.12 27.28 -5.80
C SER A 244 -16.35 28.29 -6.93
N ILE A 245 -15.25 28.74 -7.54
CA ILE A 245 -15.26 29.64 -8.71
C ILE A 245 -14.80 28.82 -9.92
N PRO A 246 -15.40 28.96 -11.12
CA PRO A 246 -14.92 28.30 -12.33
C PRO A 246 -13.40 28.45 -12.50
N GLY A 247 -12.72 27.32 -12.72
CA GLY A 247 -11.25 27.26 -12.81
C GLY A 247 -10.52 26.86 -11.51
N THR A 248 -11.19 26.88 -10.35
CA THR A 248 -10.55 26.38 -9.11
C THR A 248 -10.62 24.86 -8.99
N ARG A 249 -9.63 24.26 -8.32
CA ARG A 249 -9.62 22.81 -8.00
C ARG A 249 -10.89 22.38 -7.27
N PHE A 250 -11.34 23.19 -6.32
CA PHE A 250 -12.54 22.91 -5.54
C PHE A 250 -13.81 22.94 -6.40
N HIS A 251 -13.93 23.87 -7.36
CA HIS A 251 -15.06 23.89 -8.30
C HIS A 251 -15.11 22.63 -9.16
N CYS A 252 -13.96 22.20 -9.70
CA CYS A 252 -13.86 20.95 -10.45
C CYS A 252 -14.25 19.74 -9.60
N ALA A 253 -13.79 19.68 -8.34
CA ALA A 253 -14.14 18.61 -7.42
C ALA A 253 -15.65 18.57 -7.10
N VAL A 254 -16.30 19.73 -6.97
CA VAL A 254 -17.77 19.78 -6.79
C VAL A 254 -18.48 19.20 -8.02
N LYS A 255 -18.06 19.59 -9.23
CA LYS A 255 -18.62 19.04 -10.48
C LYS A 255 -18.42 17.54 -10.60
N ALA A 256 -17.23 17.04 -10.27
CA ALA A 256 -16.93 15.61 -10.26
C ALA A 256 -17.78 14.86 -9.21
N ALA A 257 -17.93 15.43 -8.00
CA ALA A 257 -18.76 14.84 -6.96
C ALA A 257 -20.24 14.76 -7.39
N ASP A 258 -20.75 15.77 -8.08
CA ASP A 258 -22.13 15.75 -8.59
C ASP A 258 -22.28 14.73 -9.73
N ALA A 259 -21.30 14.60 -10.64
CA ALA A 259 -21.30 13.57 -11.68
C ALA A 259 -21.31 12.14 -11.10
N ILE A 260 -20.45 11.87 -10.11
CA ILE A 260 -20.41 10.57 -9.41
C ILE A 260 -21.76 10.28 -8.73
N ARG A 261 -22.37 11.29 -8.09
CA ARG A 261 -23.70 11.11 -7.46
C ARG A 261 -24.77 10.74 -8.48
N GLU A 262 -24.80 11.36 -9.65
CA GLU A 262 -25.78 11.00 -10.69
C GLU A 262 -25.62 9.54 -11.14
N GLU A 263 -24.38 9.10 -11.30
CA GLU A 263 -24.08 7.71 -11.64
C GLU A 263 -24.51 6.73 -10.54
N LEU A 264 -24.21 7.04 -9.28
CA LEU A 264 -24.66 6.25 -8.13
C LEU A 264 -26.19 6.25 -7.98
N ARG A 265 -26.88 7.35 -8.30
CA ARG A 265 -28.36 7.39 -8.32
C ARG A 265 -28.94 6.47 -9.39
N LEU A 266 -28.36 6.49 -10.59
CA LEU A 266 -28.79 5.59 -11.67
C LEU A 266 -28.61 4.13 -11.27
N LEU A 267 -27.46 3.78 -10.69
CA LEU A 267 -27.20 2.44 -10.17
C LEU A 267 -28.17 2.06 -9.05
N ALA A 268 -28.47 2.98 -8.13
CA ALA A 268 -29.43 2.74 -7.04
C ALA A 268 -30.83 2.44 -7.57
N ARG A 269 -31.29 3.18 -8.60
CA ARG A 269 -32.59 2.94 -9.25
C ARG A 269 -32.64 1.59 -9.96
N GLN A 270 -31.64 1.28 -10.79
CA GLN A 270 -31.54 -0.02 -11.47
C GLN A 270 -31.50 -1.16 -10.47
N ARG A 271 -30.76 -0.98 -9.37
CA ARG A 271 -30.65 -2.00 -8.32
C ARG A 271 -31.96 -2.20 -7.59
N ARG A 272 -32.71 -1.14 -7.32
CA ARG A 272 -34.05 -1.22 -6.72
C ARG A 272 -34.96 -2.09 -7.57
N GLU A 273 -35.04 -1.82 -8.87
CA GLU A 273 -35.86 -2.61 -9.79
C GLU A 273 -35.44 -4.09 -9.84
N ALA A 274 -34.13 -4.37 -9.82
CA ALA A 274 -33.62 -5.73 -9.80
C ALA A 274 -33.94 -6.49 -8.49
N LEU A 275 -33.91 -5.80 -7.34
CA LEU A 275 -34.33 -6.34 -6.05
C LEU A 275 -35.83 -6.65 -6.03
N ASP A 276 -36.66 -5.74 -6.55
CA ASP A 276 -38.12 -5.92 -6.63
C ASP A 276 -38.48 -7.12 -7.52
N LYS A 277 -37.74 -7.32 -8.62
CA LYS A 277 -37.84 -8.48 -9.51
C LYS A 277 -37.16 -9.75 -8.96
N LYS A 278 -36.56 -9.70 -7.76
CA LYS A 278 -35.80 -10.80 -7.13
C LYS A 278 -34.65 -11.35 -7.98
N MET A 279 -34.07 -10.52 -8.86
CA MET A 279 -32.92 -10.88 -9.70
C MET A 279 -31.59 -10.74 -8.95
N VAL A 280 -31.57 -9.99 -7.84
CA VAL A 280 -30.39 -9.68 -7.03
C VAL A 280 -30.69 -9.98 -5.57
N SER A 281 -29.69 -10.50 -4.85
CA SER A 281 -29.78 -10.69 -3.41
C SER A 281 -29.62 -9.35 -2.65
N PRO A 282 -30.37 -9.12 -1.57
CA PRO A 282 -30.15 -7.98 -0.68
C PRO A 282 -28.74 -7.91 -0.07
N THR A 283 -28.02 -9.03 -0.03
CA THR A 283 -26.66 -9.13 0.51
C THR A 283 -25.56 -9.13 -0.58
N GLN A 284 -25.92 -8.89 -1.85
CA GLN A 284 -24.98 -8.94 -2.97
C GLN A 284 -23.82 -7.94 -2.84
N ASP A 285 -24.14 -6.71 -2.44
CA ASP A 285 -23.19 -5.64 -2.15
C ASP A 285 -23.80 -4.62 -1.18
N LEU A 286 -23.00 -3.62 -0.81
CA LEU A 286 -23.44 -2.59 0.11
C LEU A 286 -24.63 -1.79 -0.42
N LEU A 287 -24.65 -1.45 -1.72
CA LEU A 287 -25.77 -0.71 -2.31
C LEU A 287 -27.09 -1.48 -2.16
N SER A 288 -27.12 -2.77 -2.52
CA SER A 288 -28.27 -3.64 -2.27
C SER A 288 -28.70 -3.63 -0.81
N HIS A 289 -27.72 -3.74 0.09
CA HIS A 289 -27.96 -3.80 1.52
C HIS A 289 -28.57 -2.50 2.05
N LEU A 290 -28.03 -1.34 1.66
CA LEU A 290 -28.56 -0.04 2.08
C LEU A 290 -29.95 0.25 1.52
N LEU A 291 -30.24 -0.25 0.32
CA LEU A 291 -31.55 -0.09 -0.29
C LEU A 291 -32.66 -0.79 0.54
N VAL A 292 -32.38 -1.93 1.16
CA VAL A 292 -33.36 -2.69 1.95
C VAL A 292 -33.25 -2.50 3.46
N THR A 293 -32.24 -1.78 3.94
CA THR A 293 -32.02 -1.58 5.37
C THR A 293 -32.84 -0.40 5.89
N SER A 294 -33.49 -0.61 7.02
CA SER A 294 -34.17 0.45 7.77
C SER A 294 -33.42 0.78 9.06
N TYR A 295 -33.63 2.00 9.56
CA TYR A 295 -33.27 2.33 10.93
C TYR A 295 -34.09 1.50 11.91
N ALA A 296 -33.66 1.44 13.18
CA ALA A 296 -34.41 0.78 14.25
C ALA A 296 -35.86 1.32 14.41
N SER A 297 -36.15 2.51 13.90
CA SER A 297 -37.51 3.08 13.85
C SER A 297 -38.39 2.55 12.72
N GLY A 298 -37.89 1.62 11.89
CA GLY A 298 -38.56 1.15 10.67
C GLY A 298 -38.45 2.08 9.46
N LYS A 299 -37.87 3.28 9.61
CA LYS A 299 -37.69 4.24 8.51
C LYS A 299 -36.51 3.82 7.62
N PHE A 300 -36.73 3.71 6.32
CA PHE A 300 -35.66 3.47 5.34
C PHE A 300 -34.76 4.69 5.12
N LEU A 301 -33.54 4.44 4.65
CA LEU A 301 -32.61 5.50 4.27
C LEU A 301 -33.14 6.25 3.04
N SER A 302 -32.97 7.57 3.03
CA SER A 302 -33.23 8.39 1.84
C SER A 302 -32.23 8.11 0.73
N GLU A 303 -32.60 8.38 -0.53
CA GLU A 303 -31.69 8.24 -1.67
C GLU A 303 -30.38 9.03 -1.47
N LEU A 304 -30.48 10.24 -0.90
CA LEU A 304 -29.32 11.08 -0.59
C LEU A 304 -28.41 10.43 0.44
N GLU A 305 -28.95 9.88 1.53
CA GLU A 305 -28.17 9.16 2.53
C GLU A 305 -27.46 7.95 1.91
N ILE A 306 -28.14 7.17 1.06
CA ILE A 306 -27.55 6.01 0.39
C ILE A 306 -26.39 6.45 -0.52
N VAL A 307 -26.65 7.38 -1.43
CA VAL A 307 -25.67 7.83 -2.44
C VAL A 307 -24.46 8.50 -1.77
N ASP A 308 -24.67 9.39 -0.81
CA ASP A 308 -23.56 10.09 -0.14
C ASP A 308 -22.72 9.14 0.74
N ASN A 309 -23.32 8.10 1.34
CA ASN A 309 -22.55 7.10 2.09
C ASN A 309 -21.81 6.11 1.20
N ILE A 310 -22.33 5.74 0.01
CA ILE A 310 -21.57 4.98 -0.98
C ILE A 310 -20.38 5.80 -1.48
N LEU A 311 -20.58 7.07 -1.83
CA LEU A 311 -19.48 7.98 -2.21
C LEU A 311 -18.43 8.10 -1.09
N LEU A 312 -18.85 8.25 0.16
CA LEU A 312 -17.95 8.26 1.32
C LEU A 312 -17.10 6.99 1.41
N LEU A 313 -17.69 5.82 1.19
CA LEU A 313 -16.98 4.54 1.34
C LEU A 313 -16.06 4.23 0.16
N LEU A 314 -16.44 4.59 -1.07
CA LEU A 314 -15.54 4.60 -2.22
C LEU A 314 -14.32 5.50 -1.93
N PHE A 315 -14.55 6.68 -1.34
CA PHE A 315 -13.48 7.60 -0.95
C PHE A 315 -12.57 7.02 0.13
N ALA A 316 -13.16 6.54 1.23
CA ALA A 316 -12.41 6.12 2.40
C ALA A 316 -11.60 4.83 2.17
N SER A 317 -12.11 3.89 1.36
CA SER A 317 -11.48 2.58 1.12
C SER A 317 -10.38 2.59 0.07
N HIS A 318 -10.29 3.66 -0.74
CA HIS A 318 -9.42 3.76 -1.90
C HIS A 318 -8.02 4.28 -1.55
N ASP A 319 -7.89 5.60 -1.30
CA ASP A 319 -6.58 6.25 -1.09
C ASP A 319 -5.83 5.72 0.15
N THR A 320 -6.55 5.46 1.24
CA THR A 320 -5.92 5.03 2.50
C THR A 320 -5.32 3.62 2.40
N THR A 321 -6.04 2.70 1.76
CA THR A 321 -5.55 1.33 1.53
C THR A 321 -4.44 1.31 0.48
N THR A 322 -4.54 2.16 -0.56
CA THR A 322 -3.47 2.33 -1.56
C THR A 322 -2.16 2.74 -0.93
N SER A 323 -2.23 3.77 -0.07
CA SER A 323 -1.12 4.27 0.72
C SER A 323 -0.51 3.15 1.58
N ALA A 324 -1.34 2.41 2.33
CA ALA A 324 -0.89 1.33 3.20
C ALA A 324 -0.18 0.21 2.43
N ILE A 325 -0.80 -0.34 1.37
CA ILE A 325 -0.22 -1.43 0.56
C ILE A 325 1.10 -0.97 -0.06
N THR A 326 1.13 0.25 -0.63
CA THR A 326 2.34 0.79 -1.24
C THR A 326 3.48 0.93 -0.21
N CYS A 327 3.19 1.42 0.98
CA CYS A 327 4.18 1.53 2.06
C CYS A 327 4.67 0.15 2.53
N VAL A 328 3.77 -0.84 2.63
CA VAL A 328 4.15 -2.22 2.98
C VAL A 328 5.09 -2.78 1.92
N MET A 329 4.77 -2.63 0.63
CA MET A 329 5.65 -3.09 -0.44
C MET A 329 7.02 -2.41 -0.42
N LYS A 330 7.07 -1.11 -0.10
CA LYS A 330 8.33 -0.38 0.07
C LYS A 330 9.20 -0.98 1.18
N TYR A 331 8.64 -1.14 2.38
CA TYR A 331 9.38 -1.69 3.52
C TYR A 331 9.86 -3.12 3.27
N LEU A 332 9.06 -3.95 2.58
CA LEU A 332 9.47 -5.30 2.23
C LEU A 332 10.63 -5.33 1.22
N ALA A 333 10.72 -4.36 0.31
CA ALA A 333 11.86 -4.22 -0.58
C ALA A 333 13.14 -3.80 0.19
N GLU A 334 12.99 -2.95 1.20
CA GLU A 334 14.11 -2.43 2.00
C GLU A 334 14.58 -3.41 3.09
N LEU A 335 13.73 -4.37 3.47
CA LEU A 335 13.98 -5.32 4.55
C LEU A 335 13.87 -6.78 4.06
N PRO A 336 14.89 -7.31 3.37
CA PRO A 336 14.87 -8.65 2.79
C PRO A 336 14.57 -9.77 3.79
N GLU A 337 15.05 -9.65 5.03
CA GLU A 337 14.77 -10.66 6.07
C GLU A 337 13.29 -10.67 6.47
N VAL A 338 12.67 -9.49 6.55
CA VAL A 338 11.22 -9.37 6.84
C VAL A 338 10.42 -9.93 5.66
N TYR A 339 10.82 -9.60 4.42
CA TYR A 339 10.23 -10.18 3.22
C TYR A 339 10.28 -11.71 3.22
N ARG A 340 11.45 -12.30 3.53
CA ARG A 340 11.62 -13.76 3.55
C ARG A 340 10.73 -14.43 4.61
N MET A 341 10.53 -13.78 5.75
CA MET A 341 9.63 -14.28 6.80
C MET A 341 8.16 -14.18 6.40
N VAL A 342 7.74 -13.07 5.77
CA VAL A 342 6.41 -12.94 5.16
C VAL A 342 6.21 -14.01 4.10
N LEU A 343 7.14 -14.16 3.15
CA LEU A 343 7.06 -15.15 2.07
C LEU A 343 6.91 -16.56 2.63
N LYS A 344 7.71 -16.92 3.64
CA LYS A 344 7.61 -18.22 4.32
C LYS A 344 6.21 -18.45 4.88
N GLU A 345 5.66 -17.50 5.64
CA GLU A 345 4.30 -17.59 6.19
C GLU A 345 3.26 -17.79 5.06
N GLN A 346 3.37 -17.04 3.97
CA GLN A 346 2.42 -17.12 2.85
C GLN A 346 2.53 -18.44 2.05
N ILE A 347 3.74 -18.99 1.90
CA ILE A 347 3.96 -20.32 1.30
C ILE A 347 3.38 -21.42 2.19
N ASP A 348 3.58 -21.36 3.50
CA ASP A 348 3.07 -22.36 4.43
C ASP A 348 1.53 -22.39 4.42
N ILE A 349 0.88 -21.21 4.35
CA ILE A 349 -0.57 -21.10 4.17
C ILE A 349 -1.01 -21.70 2.83
N ALA A 350 -0.31 -21.38 1.74
CA ALA A 350 -0.64 -21.91 0.41
C ALA A 350 -0.51 -23.44 0.34
N LYS A 351 0.52 -24.03 0.96
CA LYS A 351 0.73 -25.49 1.04
C LYS A 351 -0.32 -26.21 1.87
N SER A 352 -0.97 -25.52 2.80
CA SER A 352 -2.08 -26.09 3.58
C SER A 352 -3.39 -26.21 2.82
N LYS A 353 -3.43 -25.76 1.55
CA LYS A 353 -4.62 -25.69 0.70
C LYS A 353 -4.40 -26.48 -0.60
N GLU A 354 -5.48 -26.97 -1.19
CA GLU A 354 -5.44 -27.55 -2.53
C GLU A 354 -5.11 -26.46 -3.58
N PRO A 355 -4.38 -26.80 -4.65
CA PRO A 355 -4.09 -25.88 -5.74
C PRO A 355 -5.36 -25.25 -6.33
N GLY A 356 -5.34 -23.94 -6.56
CA GLY A 356 -6.46 -23.20 -7.15
C GLY A 356 -7.58 -22.81 -6.17
N VAL A 357 -7.55 -23.27 -4.92
CA VAL A 357 -8.52 -22.86 -3.91
C VAL A 357 -8.22 -21.43 -3.42
N LEU A 358 -9.23 -20.56 -3.51
CA LEU A 358 -9.15 -19.17 -3.04
C LEU A 358 -8.94 -19.07 -1.53
N LEU A 359 -8.40 -17.94 -1.09
CA LEU A 359 -8.29 -17.58 0.33
C LEU A 359 -9.67 -17.52 0.97
N LYS A 360 -9.74 -18.03 2.20
CA LYS A 360 -10.88 -17.87 3.10
C LYS A 360 -10.49 -17.04 4.31
N TRP A 361 -11.48 -16.64 5.10
CA TRP A 361 -11.26 -15.83 6.30
C TRP A 361 -10.28 -16.47 7.28
N GLU A 362 -10.35 -17.79 7.45
CA GLU A 362 -9.47 -18.55 8.35
C GLU A 362 -8.01 -18.51 7.90
N ASP A 363 -7.74 -18.33 6.60
CA ASP A 363 -6.38 -18.21 6.10
C ASP A 363 -5.77 -16.87 6.48
N LEU A 364 -6.57 -15.78 6.46
CA LEU A 364 -6.11 -14.48 6.91
C LEU A 364 -5.78 -14.48 8.42
N GLN A 365 -6.51 -15.26 9.22
CA GLN A 365 -6.23 -15.41 10.66
C GLN A 365 -4.89 -16.12 10.94
N LYS A 366 -4.35 -16.87 9.97
CA LYS A 366 -3.03 -17.51 10.06
C LYS A 366 -1.88 -16.56 9.71
N MET A 367 -2.15 -15.42 9.05
CA MET A 367 -1.16 -14.44 8.60
C MET A 367 -0.68 -13.51 9.73
N ARG A 368 -0.28 -14.09 10.87
CA ARG A 368 0.04 -13.35 12.10
C ARG A 368 1.28 -12.45 11.93
N TYR A 369 2.36 -12.98 11.38
CA TYR A 369 3.59 -12.24 11.17
C TYR A 369 3.36 -11.11 10.16
N SER A 370 2.67 -11.39 9.05
CA SER A 370 2.28 -10.39 8.06
C SER A 370 1.38 -9.29 8.64
N SER A 371 0.45 -9.64 9.55
CA SER A 371 -0.39 -8.67 10.25
C SER A 371 0.43 -7.73 11.15
N ASN A 372 1.46 -8.26 11.82
CA ASN A 372 2.38 -7.47 12.64
C ASN A 372 3.24 -6.55 11.77
N VAL A 373 3.76 -7.04 10.64
CA VAL A 373 4.50 -6.23 9.66
C VAL A 373 3.63 -5.08 9.15
N VAL A 374 2.40 -5.35 8.73
CA VAL A 374 1.44 -4.32 8.28
C VAL A 374 1.19 -3.30 9.41
N SER A 375 1.10 -3.77 10.65
CA SER A 375 0.84 -2.90 11.80
C SER A 375 2.02 -1.97 12.10
N GLU A 376 3.26 -2.48 12.03
CA GLU A 376 4.49 -1.68 12.21
C GLU A 376 4.70 -0.69 11.07
N VAL A 377 4.43 -1.08 9.82
CA VAL A 377 4.44 -0.12 8.69
C VAL A 377 3.44 1.00 8.93
N MET A 378 2.22 0.70 9.37
CA MET A 378 1.22 1.74 9.68
C MET A 378 1.51 2.55 10.94
N ARG A 379 2.41 2.09 11.82
CA ARG A 379 2.93 2.89 12.94
C ARG A 379 3.89 3.94 12.41
N LEU A 380 4.85 3.53 11.58
CA LEU A 380 5.86 4.43 11.02
C LEU A 380 5.26 5.38 9.97
N LEU A 381 4.41 4.87 9.10
CA LEU A 381 3.79 5.56 7.96
C LEU A 381 2.25 5.43 7.99
N PRO A 382 1.55 6.04 8.97
CA PRO A 382 0.10 5.95 9.06
C PRO A 382 -0.58 6.62 7.85
N PRO A 383 -1.47 5.96 7.09
CA PRO A 383 -2.09 6.58 5.90
C PRO A 383 -2.71 7.96 6.14
N VAL A 384 -3.27 8.18 7.33
CA VAL A 384 -3.83 9.47 7.78
C VAL A 384 -3.08 9.96 9.01
N ARG A 385 -2.63 11.21 9.00
CA ARG A 385 -1.85 11.80 10.10
C ARG A 385 -2.65 11.98 11.39
N GLY A 386 -3.94 12.25 11.30
CA GLY A 386 -4.73 12.62 12.47
C GLY A 386 -6.19 12.87 12.14
N GLY A 387 -6.94 13.40 13.11
CA GLY A 387 -8.35 13.68 12.92
C GLY A 387 -8.82 14.89 13.71
N PHE A 388 -9.82 15.58 13.16
CA PHE A 388 -10.31 16.83 13.71
C PHE A 388 -11.55 16.66 14.59
N ARG A 389 -11.69 17.55 15.57
CA ARG A 389 -12.82 17.68 16.47
C ARG A 389 -13.16 19.16 16.67
N GLU A 390 -14.31 19.41 17.26
CA GLU A 390 -14.73 20.72 17.76
C GLU A 390 -15.24 20.56 19.20
N ALA A 391 -14.80 21.44 20.09
CA ALA A 391 -15.31 21.53 21.45
C ALA A 391 -16.78 21.99 21.44
N VAL A 392 -17.68 21.25 22.08
CA VAL A 392 -19.11 21.62 22.17
C VAL A 392 -19.47 22.34 23.48
N ALA A 393 -18.55 22.34 24.44
CA ALA A 393 -18.63 23.03 25.72
C ALA A 393 -17.23 23.51 26.13
N ASP A 394 -17.16 24.41 27.09
CA ASP A 394 -15.90 24.75 27.77
C ASP A 394 -15.48 23.58 28.67
N PHE A 395 -14.21 23.20 28.65
CA PHE A 395 -13.68 22.18 29.55
C PHE A 395 -12.20 22.42 29.87
N THR A 396 -11.68 21.73 30.89
CA THR A 396 -10.26 21.81 31.25
C THR A 396 -9.51 20.56 30.78
N TYR A 397 -8.32 20.74 30.21
CA TYR A 397 -7.40 19.67 29.84
C TYR A 397 -5.95 20.11 30.08
N ALA A 398 -5.14 19.24 30.71
CA ALA A 398 -3.74 19.54 31.06
C ALA A 398 -3.54 20.88 31.80
N GLY A 399 -4.50 21.29 32.62
CA GLY A 399 -4.47 22.57 33.35
C GLY A 399 -4.94 23.79 32.55
N TYR A 400 -5.27 23.63 31.27
CA TYR A 400 -5.73 24.71 30.40
C TYR A 400 -7.23 24.65 30.15
N THR A 401 -7.87 25.81 30.05
CA THR A 401 -9.23 25.97 29.56
C THR A 401 -9.27 25.81 28.04
N ILE A 402 -10.14 24.94 27.57
CA ILE A 402 -10.45 24.70 26.18
C ILE A 402 -11.83 25.31 25.88
N PRO A 403 -11.92 26.47 25.21
CA PRO A 403 -13.19 27.12 24.96
C PRO A 403 -14.06 26.34 23.97
N LYS A 404 -15.37 26.41 24.15
CA LYS A 404 -16.39 25.96 23.21
C LYS A 404 -16.15 26.56 21.82
N GLY A 405 -16.33 25.74 20.79
CA GLY A 405 -16.11 26.11 19.39
C GLY A 405 -14.67 25.95 18.91
N SER A 406 -13.70 25.78 19.81
CA SER A 406 -12.30 25.51 19.46
C SER A 406 -12.18 24.26 18.59
N LYS A 407 -11.39 24.35 17.52
CA LYS A 407 -11.03 23.19 16.70
C LYS A 407 -9.92 22.43 17.39
N LEU A 408 -10.03 21.12 17.42
CA LEU A 408 -9.08 20.24 18.10
C LEU A 408 -8.58 19.20 17.10
N ILE A 409 -7.35 18.75 17.29
CA ILE A 409 -6.74 17.70 16.48
C ILE A 409 -5.98 16.73 17.38
N TRP A 410 -6.07 15.45 17.08
CA TRP A 410 -5.09 14.47 17.53
C TRP A 410 -4.21 14.10 16.34
N ASP A 411 -2.93 13.85 16.60
CA ASP A 411 -1.93 13.58 15.57
C ASP A 411 -1.12 12.33 15.92
N THR A 412 -1.01 11.41 14.96
CA THR A 412 -0.23 10.17 15.05
C THR A 412 1.24 10.44 15.33
N GLY A 413 1.81 11.52 14.80
CA GLY A 413 3.18 11.95 15.06
C GLY A 413 3.44 12.28 16.53
N SER A 414 2.40 12.61 17.31
CA SER A 414 2.50 12.82 18.76
C SER A 414 2.51 11.52 19.59
N THR A 415 2.27 10.36 18.97
CA THR A 415 2.23 9.06 19.68
C THR A 415 3.06 7.97 19.05
N HIS A 416 2.97 7.78 17.74
CA HIS A 416 3.62 6.67 17.03
C HIS A 416 5.14 6.77 17.03
N MET A 417 5.68 7.98 17.18
CA MET A 417 7.12 8.27 17.18
C MET A 417 7.63 8.69 18.56
N ASP A 418 6.86 8.45 19.63
CA ASP A 418 7.25 8.74 21.01
C ASP A 418 8.17 7.62 21.54
N PRO A 419 9.45 7.90 21.86
CA PRO A 419 10.40 6.89 22.33
C PRO A 419 10.04 6.30 23.70
N ILE A 420 9.18 6.97 24.49
CA ILE A 420 8.67 6.42 25.76
C ILE A 420 7.67 5.29 25.50
N LEU A 421 6.91 5.39 24.41
CA LEU A 421 5.89 4.40 24.03
C LEU A 421 6.44 3.31 23.11
N PHE A 422 7.40 3.69 22.26
CA PHE A 422 8.03 2.83 21.27
C PHE A 422 9.55 3.05 21.34
N PRO A 423 10.29 2.29 22.17
CA PRO A 423 11.75 2.41 22.26
C PRO A 423 12.41 2.24 20.89
N GLU A 424 13.39 3.07 20.54
CA GLU A 424 13.93 3.16 19.16
C GLU A 424 12.81 3.39 18.13
N ALA A 425 11.98 4.42 18.34
CA ALA A 425 10.74 4.63 17.59
C ALA A 425 10.91 4.74 16.06
N GLU A 426 12.09 5.14 15.59
CA GLU A 426 12.39 5.27 14.16
C GLU A 426 12.73 3.92 13.51
N ASP A 427 13.13 2.91 14.32
CA ASP A 427 13.51 1.59 13.85
C ASP A 427 12.27 0.71 13.62
N PHE A 428 12.33 -0.05 12.52
CA PHE A 428 11.33 -1.05 12.18
C PHE A 428 11.49 -2.29 13.05
N ASP A 429 10.50 -2.56 13.89
CA ASP A 429 10.49 -3.74 14.76
C ASP A 429 9.10 -4.39 14.81
N VAL A 430 8.99 -5.57 14.20
CA VAL A 430 7.75 -6.37 14.12
C VAL A 430 7.32 -6.88 15.50
N SER A 431 8.27 -7.09 16.41
CA SER A 431 8.00 -7.70 17.72
C SER A 431 7.12 -6.81 18.62
N ARG A 432 7.05 -5.49 18.33
CA ARG A 432 6.16 -4.53 19.00
C ARG A 432 4.68 -4.91 18.95
N PHE A 433 4.29 -5.70 17.95
CA PHE A 433 2.91 -6.16 17.75
C PHE A 433 2.71 -7.64 18.10
N GLU A 434 3.70 -8.30 18.69
CA GLU A 434 3.53 -9.62 19.27
C GLU A 434 2.77 -9.57 20.61
N GLY A 435 2.12 -10.68 20.96
CA GLY A 435 1.37 -10.79 22.21
C GLY A 435 0.21 -9.80 22.33
N ALA A 436 0.23 -8.97 23.38
CA ALA A 436 -0.80 -7.99 23.66
C ALA A 436 -0.71 -6.72 22.79
N GLY A 437 0.43 -6.52 22.12
CA GLY A 437 0.71 -5.32 21.31
C GLY A 437 0.86 -4.03 22.13
N PRO A 438 0.82 -2.86 21.46
CA PRO A 438 1.06 -1.57 22.10
C PRO A 438 -0.02 -1.18 23.11
N ALA A 439 0.37 -0.31 24.06
CA ALA A 439 -0.53 0.21 25.08
C ALA A 439 -1.80 0.89 24.46
N PRO A 440 -2.95 0.86 25.14
CA PRO A 440 -4.17 1.45 24.60
C PRO A 440 -4.01 2.93 24.25
N ASN A 441 -4.46 3.33 23.05
CA ASN A 441 -4.39 4.69 22.51
C ASN A 441 -2.97 5.20 22.18
N SER A 442 -1.91 4.37 22.23
CA SER A 442 -0.60 4.70 21.66
C SER A 442 -0.49 4.33 20.18
N TYR A 443 -1.16 3.26 19.75
CA TYR A 443 -1.27 2.86 18.34
C TYR A 443 -2.67 3.20 17.79
N VAL A 444 -2.76 4.32 17.04
CA VAL A 444 -4.04 4.88 16.57
C VAL A 444 -4.14 5.15 15.05
N PRO A 445 -3.60 4.31 14.14
CA PRO A 445 -3.71 4.57 12.70
C PRO A 445 -5.16 4.52 12.17
N PHE A 446 -6.07 3.88 12.93
CA PHE A 446 -7.51 3.84 12.65
C PHE A 446 -8.32 4.81 13.54
N GLY A 447 -7.64 5.69 14.28
CA GLY A 447 -8.24 6.54 15.31
C GLY A 447 -8.79 5.74 16.49
N GLY A 448 -9.82 6.27 17.16
CA GLY A 448 -10.44 5.61 18.29
C GLY A 448 -11.82 6.15 18.69
N GLY A 449 -12.43 5.49 19.68
CA GLY A 449 -13.75 5.83 20.20
C GLY A 449 -14.88 5.61 19.19
N PRO A 450 -16.03 6.31 19.34
CA PRO A 450 -17.18 6.17 18.45
C PRO A 450 -16.93 6.51 16.96
N ARG A 451 -15.79 7.15 16.65
CA ARG A 451 -15.34 7.50 15.30
C ARG A 451 -14.18 6.64 14.79
N MET A 452 -13.82 5.56 15.47
CA MET A 452 -12.83 4.60 14.99
C MET A 452 -13.21 4.12 13.57
N CYS A 453 -12.23 3.92 12.70
CA CYS A 453 -12.46 3.52 11.31
C CYS A 453 -13.39 2.30 11.21
N MET A 454 -14.48 2.43 10.43
CA MET A 454 -15.41 1.31 10.18
C MET A 454 -14.79 0.25 9.28
N GLY A 455 -13.88 0.66 8.39
CA GLY A 455 -13.21 -0.21 7.44
C GLY A 455 -11.97 -0.91 7.99
N THR A 456 -11.72 -0.90 9.30
CA THR A 456 -10.49 -1.50 9.88
C THR A 456 -10.32 -2.96 9.49
N VAL A 457 -11.40 -3.74 9.54
CA VAL A 457 -11.40 -5.17 9.18
C VAL A 457 -11.25 -5.35 7.66
N TYR A 458 -12.00 -4.56 6.89
CA TYR A 458 -11.94 -4.53 5.43
C TYR A 458 -10.53 -4.21 4.90
N ALA A 459 -9.92 -3.12 5.38
CA ALA A 459 -8.61 -2.65 4.93
C ALA A 459 -7.52 -3.68 5.27
N ARG A 460 -7.54 -4.25 6.48
CA ARG A 460 -6.59 -5.30 6.87
C ARG A 460 -6.73 -6.54 5.99
N ALA A 461 -7.96 -6.99 5.73
CA ALA A 461 -8.21 -8.12 4.84
C ALA A 461 -7.68 -7.84 3.43
N GLN A 462 -7.99 -6.67 2.87
CA GLN A 462 -7.52 -6.28 1.53
C GLN A 462 -5.99 -6.23 1.44
N ILE A 463 -5.31 -5.64 2.43
CA ILE A 463 -3.84 -5.59 2.48
C ILE A 463 -3.25 -7.00 2.53
N LEU A 464 -3.78 -7.87 3.39
CA LEU A 464 -3.27 -9.24 3.57
C LEU A 464 -3.54 -10.13 2.35
N VAL A 465 -4.72 -10.03 1.73
CA VAL A 465 -5.04 -10.73 0.48
C VAL A 465 -4.11 -10.30 -0.64
N PHE A 466 -3.86 -9.00 -0.78
CA PHE A 466 -2.90 -8.49 -1.76
C PHE A 466 -1.49 -9.01 -1.47
N LEU A 467 -1.05 -8.91 -0.22
CA LEU A 467 0.28 -9.34 0.21
C LEU A 467 0.51 -10.83 -0.04
N HIS A 468 -0.45 -11.69 0.33
CA HIS A 468 -0.41 -13.13 0.06
C HIS A 468 -0.17 -13.42 -1.42
N ASN A 469 -0.86 -12.69 -2.30
CA ASN A 469 -0.78 -12.95 -3.72
C ASN A 469 0.47 -12.38 -4.39
N ILE A 470 0.99 -11.24 -3.93
CA ILE A 470 2.14 -10.60 -4.56
C ILE A 470 3.46 -11.29 -4.19
N VAL A 471 3.72 -11.58 -2.90
CA VAL A 471 5.01 -12.13 -2.44
C VAL A 471 5.27 -13.54 -2.97
N LYS A 472 4.23 -14.35 -3.14
CA LYS A 472 4.36 -15.70 -3.70
C LYS A 472 4.74 -15.71 -5.18
N ARG A 473 4.57 -14.59 -5.89
CA ARG A 473 4.73 -14.49 -7.35
C ARG A 473 5.93 -13.65 -7.75
N PHE A 474 6.34 -12.70 -6.92
CA PHE A 474 7.36 -11.73 -7.28
C PHE A 474 8.26 -11.43 -6.10
N GLU A 475 9.57 -11.38 -6.37
CA GLU A 475 10.53 -10.58 -5.62
C GLU A 475 10.65 -9.21 -6.31
N TRP A 476 10.93 -8.15 -5.56
CA TRP A 476 11.05 -6.81 -6.13
C TRP A 476 12.09 -5.95 -5.41
N ASP A 477 12.64 -5.01 -6.18
CA ASP A 477 13.54 -3.97 -5.71
C ASP A 477 12.93 -2.59 -5.98
N LEU A 478 13.33 -1.59 -5.21
CA LEU A 478 12.94 -0.21 -5.50
C LEU A 478 13.65 0.29 -6.76
N SER A 479 12.91 0.88 -7.71
CA SER A 479 13.56 1.57 -8.85
C SER A 479 14.42 2.74 -8.37
N THR A 480 14.00 3.35 -7.25
CA THR A 480 14.62 4.50 -6.61
C THR A 480 14.74 4.20 -5.10
N PRO A 481 15.89 3.73 -4.60
CA PRO A 481 16.05 3.35 -3.19
C PRO A 481 15.73 4.47 -2.19
N ASP A 482 16.14 5.71 -2.49
CA ASP A 482 15.94 6.87 -1.61
C ASP A 482 14.68 7.68 -1.96
N GLU A 483 13.63 6.99 -2.39
CA GLU A 483 12.43 7.67 -2.84
C GLU A 483 11.74 8.43 -1.70
N LYS A 484 11.47 9.71 -1.94
CA LYS A 484 10.82 10.58 -0.97
C LYS A 484 9.36 10.18 -0.77
N LEU A 485 8.96 10.05 0.50
CA LEU A 485 7.56 9.91 0.90
C LEU A 485 6.95 11.30 1.11
N VAL A 486 5.76 11.52 0.55
CA VAL A 486 5.04 12.79 0.57
C VAL A 486 3.67 12.56 1.19
N TYR A 487 3.31 13.37 2.19
CA TYR A 487 1.93 13.41 2.68
C TYR A 487 1.15 14.56 2.04
N ASP A 488 0.29 14.24 1.07
CA ASP A 488 -0.67 15.19 0.48
C ASP A 488 -1.88 14.47 -0.17
N PRO A 489 -3.02 14.28 0.53
CA PRO A 489 -3.21 14.39 1.99
C PRO A 489 -2.81 13.11 2.75
N VAL A 490 -2.70 11.98 2.04
CA VAL A 490 -2.22 10.68 2.55
C VAL A 490 -0.75 10.50 2.16
N ILE A 491 -0.05 9.59 2.85
CA ILE A 491 1.34 9.29 2.52
C ILE A 491 1.45 8.46 1.26
N THR A 492 2.25 8.93 0.31
CA THR A 492 2.53 8.24 -0.94
C THR A 492 4.01 8.40 -1.28
N PRO A 493 4.64 7.41 -1.93
CA PRO A 493 5.93 7.63 -2.57
C PRO A 493 5.78 8.63 -3.73
N SER A 494 6.71 9.58 -3.84
CA SER A 494 6.69 10.65 -4.85
C SER A 494 6.67 10.21 -6.33
N GLN A 495 7.20 9.03 -6.63
CA GLN A 495 7.31 8.36 -7.93
C GLN A 495 6.61 6.99 -7.92
N GLY A 496 6.70 6.24 -6.81
CA GLY A 496 6.01 4.98 -6.57
C GLY A 496 6.36 3.87 -7.56
N SER A 497 7.59 3.86 -8.07
CA SER A 497 8.07 2.87 -9.04
C SER A 497 8.92 1.79 -8.37
N CYS A 498 8.54 0.53 -8.54
CA CYS A 498 9.36 -0.61 -8.17
C CYS A 498 9.78 -1.37 -9.43
N ARG A 499 11.02 -1.86 -9.43
CA ARG A 499 11.48 -2.84 -10.42
C ARG A 499 11.10 -4.20 -9.91
N PHE A 500 10.49 -4.97 -10.78
CA PHE A 500 10.28 -6.39 -10.56
C PHE A 500 11.41 -7.03 -11.35
N PRO A 501 12.59 -7.29 -10.76
CA PRO A 501 13.53 -8.17 -11.44
C PRO A 501 12.73 -9.43 -11.71
N LEU A 502 12.56 -9.78 -12.99
CA LEU A 502 11.66 -10.84 -13.42
C LEU A 502 11.99 -12.13 -12.66
N TYR A 503 11.35 -12.35 -11.51
CA TYR A 503 11.44 -13.58 -10.76
C TYR A 503 10.30 -14.45 -11.25
N ASN A 504 10.58 -15.11 -12.37
CA ASN A 504 9.92 -16.34 -12.72
C ASN A 504 10.94 -17.43 -12.36
N PRO A 505 10.63 -18.44 -11.54
CA PRO A 505 11.52 -19.59 -11.36
C PRO A 505 11.96 -20.19 -12.71
N GLN A 506 11.07 -20.12 -13.72
CA GLN A 506 11.38 -20.48 -15.11
C GLN A 506 12.29 -19.45 -15.81
N SER A 507 12.28 -18.15 -15.44
CA SER A 507 13.22 -17.14 -15.98
C SER A 507 14.61 -17.24 -15.37
N LYS A 508 14.78 -17.56 -14.07
CA LYS A 508 16.10 -17.86 -13.48
C LYS A 508 16.70 -19.10 -14.14
N LEU A 509 15.91 -20.17 -14.31
CA LEU A 509 16.34 -21.37 -15.04
C LEU A 509 16.62 -21.07 -16.52
N ALA A 510 15.77 -20.32 -17.22
CA ALA A 510 15.98 -19.96 -18.62
C ALA A 510 17.19 -19.02 -18.82
N THR A 511 17.43 -18.08 -17.89
CA THR A 511 18.58 -17.18 -17.92
C THR A 511 19.87 -17.93 -17.59
N PHE A 512 19.81 -18.84 -16.62
CA PHE A 512 20.90 -19.76 -16.31
C PHE A 512 21.25 -20.63 -17.52
N ILE A 513 20.27 -21.29 -18.13
CA ILE A 513 20.44 -22.11 -19.34
C ILE A 513 20.98 -21.26 -20.49
N LYS A 514 20.43 -20.06 -20.72
CA LYS A 514 20.90 -19.16 -21.79
C LYS A 514 22.38 -18.79 -21.60
N LYS A 515 22.78 -18.44 -20.38
CA LYS A 515 24.18 -18.11 -20.06
C LYS A 515 25.09 -19.34 -20.14
N LEU A 516 24.60 -20.52 -19.78
CA LEU A 516 25.33 -21.79 -19.94
C LEU A 516 25.54 -22.13 -21.42
N MET A 517 24.52 -21.92 -22.24
CA MET A 517 24.57 -22.11 -23.69
C MET A 517 25.49 -21.09 -24.39
N GLU A 518 25.50 -19.83 -23.94
CA GLU A 518 26.45 -18.80 -24.40
C GLU A 518 27.91 -19.18 -24.05
N LEU A 519 28.14 -19.73 -22.86
CA LEU A 519 29.49 -20.18 -22.45
C LEU A 519 29.94 -21.42 -23.25
N TYR A 520 29.03 -22.34 -23.56
CA TYR A 520 29.31 -23.47 -24.46
C TYR A 520 29.63 -22.99 -25.88
N ALA A 521 28.82 -22.07 -26.43
CA ALA A 521 29.06 -21.49 -27.75
C ALA A 521 30.40 -20.73 -27.84
N ASN A 522 30.85 -20.16 -26.73
CA ASN A 522 32.15 -19.49 -26.60
C ASN A 522 33.31 -20.44 -26.21
N GLY A 523 33.11 -21.76 -26.27
CA GLY A 523 34.16 -22.78 -26.06
C GLY A 523 34.66 -22.89 -24.61
N LYS A 524 33.94 -22.34 -23.62
CA LYS A 524 34.33 -22.37 -22.20
C LYS A 524 33.92 -23.65 -21.47
N PHE A 525 33.13 -24.51 -22.10
CA PHE A 525 32.84 -25.87 -21.64
C PHE A 525 33.38 -26.88 -22.65
N LEU A 526 34.01 -27.94 -22.15
CA LEU A 526 34.75 -28.92 -22.95
C LEU A 526 33.86 -30.06 -23.44
N SER A 527 32.70 -30.31 -22.80
CA SER A 527 31.81 -31.40 -23.21
C SER A 527 30.33 -31.24 -22.83
N LYS A 528 29.48 -32.05 -23.48
CA LYS A 528 28.03 -32.14 -23.21
C LYS A 528 27.69 -32.62 -21.80
N SER A 529 28.58 -33.39 -21.14
CA SER A 529 28.36 -33.87 -19.77
C SER A 529 28.50 -32.74 -18.75
N GLU A 530 29.42 -31.80 -18.97
CA GLU A 530 29.65 -30.67 -18.07
C GLU A 530 28.46 -29.69 -18.03
N ILE A 531 27.76 -29.55 -19.17
CA ILE A 531 26.49 -28.80 -19.26
C ILE A 531 25.41 -29.48 -18.42
N LEU A 532 25.25 -30.79 -18.59
CA LEU A 532 24.24 -31.57 -17.87
C LEU A 532 24.50 -31.56 -16.36
N ASP A 533 25.75 -31.73 -15.96
CA ASP A 533 26.18 -31.71 -14.56
C ASP A 533 25.95 -30.33 -13.93
N SER A 534 26.20 -29.24 -14.67
CA SER A 534 25.94 -27.87 -14.22
C SER A 534 24.44 -27.56 -14.10
N MET A 535 23.62 -28.08 -15.01
CA MET A 535 22.15 -27.99 -14.93
C MET A 535 21.60 -28.76 -13.72
N LEU A 536 22.09 -29.98 -13.50
CA LEU A 536 21.73 -30.79 -12.33
C LEU A 536 22.16 -30.08 -11.04
N LEU A 537 23.39 -29.58 -10.96
CA LEU A 537 23.87 -28.84 -9.79
C LEU A 537 23.03 -27.60 -9.50
N PHE A 538 22.62 -26.84 -10.51
CA PHE A 538 21.76 -25.68 -10.33
C PHE A 538 20.37 -26.06 -9.80
N LEU A 539 19.76 -27.10 -10.36
CA LEU A 539 18.47 -27.63 -9.88
C LEU A 539 18.55 -28.18 -8.45
N PHE A 540 19.70 -28.74 -8.06
CA PHE A 540 19.95 -29.19 -6.68
C PHE A 540 20.28 -28.05 -5.72
N ALA A 541 20.98 -26.99 -6.19
CA ALA A 541 21.40 -25.86 -5.37
C ALA A 541 20.33 -24.78 -5.20
N SER A 542 19.36 -24.69 -6.10
CA SER A 542 18.36 -23.62 -6.10
C SER A 542 17.36 -23.69 -4.95
N HIS A 543 17.26 -24.80 -4.20
CA HIS A 543 16.31 -25.01 -3.09
C HIS A 543 14.81 -24.74 -3.41
N GLU A 544 14.47 -24.33 -4.64
CA GLU A 544 13.20 -23.73 -5.06
C GLU A 544 12.38 -24.62 -5.99
N THR A 545 12.94 -25.73 -6.48
CA THR A 545 12.19 -26.78 -7.19
C THR A 545 12.11 -28.00 -6.31
N ASP A 546 10.90 -28.41 -5.96
CA ASP A 546 10.64 -29.71 -5.35
C ASP A 546 11.19 -30.80 -6.29
N THR A 547 12.35 -31.36 -5.94
CA THR A 547 13.07 -32.36 -6.75
C THR A 547 12.26 -33.65 -6.92
N SER A 548 11.12 -33.80 -6.22
CA SER A 548 10.17 -34.88 -6.44
C SER A 548 9.35 -34.76 -7.74
N VAL A 549 9.29 -33.56 -8.36
CA VAL A 549 8.47 -33.28 -9.55
C VAL A 549 9.21 -33.54 -10.86
N ILE A 550 10.54 -33.48 -10.86
CA ILE A 550 11.37 -33.73 -12.06
C ILE A 550 11.79 -35.20 -12.07
N THR A 551 11.06 -36.05 -12.78
CA THR A 551 11.40 -37.48 -12.89
C THR A 551 12.14 -37.83 -14.18
N ARG A 552 12.06 -37.01 -15.24
CA ARG A 552 12.72 -37.29 -16.54
C ARG A 552 13.15 -36.03 -17.28
N ILE A 553 14.44 -35.97 -17.64
CA ILE A 553 14.97 -35.00 -18.62
C ILE A 553 15.13 -35.73 -19.95
N PHE A 554 14.43 -35.29 -21.00
CA PHE A 554 14.57 -35.85 -22.35
C PHE A 554 15.40 -34.92 -23.23
N TRP A 555 16.48 -35.45 -23.80
CA TRP A 555 17.12 -34.83 -24.96
C TRP A 555 16.62 -35.51 -26.23
N LYS A 556 15.68 -34.89 -26.93
CA LYS A 556 15.15 -35.41 -28.18
C LYS A 556 15.81 -34.70 -29.36
N CYS A 557 16.84 -35.33 -29.92
CA CYS A 557 17.46 -34.88 -31.17
C CYS A 557 16.55 -35.28 -32.35
N THR A 558 15.52 -34.49 -32.62
CA THR A 558 14.68 -34.68 -33.82
C THR A 558 15.39 -34.10 -35.03
N LYS A 559 15.90 -34.97 -35.91
CA LYS A 559 16.31 -34.58 -37.27
C LYS A 559 15.08 -34.25 -38.12
N CYS A 560 14.54 -33.05 -37.96
CA CYS A 560 13.77 -32.37 -39.00
C CYS A 560 14.26 -30.92 -38.99
N PHE A 561 14.90 -30.46 -40.07
CA PHE A 561 15.37 -29.08 -40.27
C PHE A 561 16.57 -28.56 -39.44
N GLY A 562 17.55 -29.41 -39.11
CA GLY A 562 18.88 -28.93 -38.68
C GLY A 562 18.97 -28.24 -37.31
N LYS A 563 17.92 -28.30 -36.49
CA LYS A 563 17.89 -27.78 -35.11
C LYS A 563 17.78 -28.93 -34.12
N SER A 564 18.57 -28.92 -33.06
CA SER A 564 18.40 -29.84 -31.93
C SER A 564 17.44 -29.23 -30.93
N ARG A 565 16.64 -30.00 -30.20
CA ARG A 565 15.59 -29.48 -29.32
C ARG A 565 15.68 -30.13 -27.93
N LEU A 566 15.64 -29.31 -26.89
CA LEU A 566 15.64 -29.74 -25.50
C LEU A 566 14.21 -29.61 -24.95
N VAL A 567 13.70 -30.67 -24.33
CA VAL A 567 12.34 -30.70 -23.75
C VAL A 567 12.40 -31.23 -22.32
N LEU A 568 11.91 -30.44 -21.38
CA LEU A 568 11.81 -30.78 -19.95
C LEU A 568 10.36 -31.14 -19.64
N LEU A 569 10.15 -32.28 -18.97
CA LEU A 569 8.83 -32.81 -18.65
C LEU A 569 8.64 -32.94 -17.13
N SER A 570 7.40 -32.75 -16.66
CA SER A 570 7.01 -33.05 -15.27
C SER A 570 6.85 -34.56 -15.04
N SER A 571 6.66 -34.96 -13.79
CA SER A 571 6.24 -36.32 -13.41
C SER A 571 4.93 -36.79 -14.04
N GLU A 572 4.12 -35.86 -14.54
CA GLU A 572 2.84 -36.13 -15.21
C GLU A 572 2.98 -36.05 -16.76
N ASN A 573 4.21 -35.99 -17.29
CA ASN A 573 4.54 -35.81 -18.71
C ASN A 573 4.07 -34.48 -19.33
N GLU A 574 3.80 -33.46 -18.52
CA GLU A 574 3.54 -32.12 -19.05
C GLU A 574 4.84 -31.45 -19.48
N ILE A 575 4.82 -30.71 -20.59
CA ILE A 575 5.98 -29.95 -21.06
C ILE A 575 6.17 -28.74 -20.14
N LEU A 576 7.19 -28.83 -19.28
CA LEU A 576 7.61 -27.74 -18.41
C LEU A 576 8.44 -26.70 -19.17
N MET A 577 9.18 -27.13 -20.21
CA MET A 577 9.99 -26.24 -21.04
C MET A 577 10.36 -26.91 -22.38
N GLU A 578 10.44 -26.12 -23.45
CA GLU A 578 10.95 -26.51 -24.78
C GLU A 578 11.90 -25.43 -25.32
N CYS A 579 13.07 -25.81 -25.83
CA CYS A 579 14.08 -24.87 -26.35
C CYS A 579 14.79 -25.42 -27.59
N ASP A 580 14.93 -24.58 -28.63
CA ASP A 580 15.67 -24.89 -29.85
C ASP A 580 17.16 -24.54 -29.70
N LEU A 581 18.05 -25.50 -30.00
CA LEU A 581 19.50 -25.38 -29.93
C LEU A 581 20.09 -25.10 -31.33
N PRO A 582 21.03 -24.16 -31.45
CA PRO A 582 21.72 -23.86 -32.71
C PRO A 582 22.61 -25.05 -33.12
N GLY A 583 22.50 -25.49 -34.37
CA GLY A 583 23.17 -26.69 -34.87
C GLY A 583 24.60 -26.43 -35.34
N SER A 584 25.52 -27.31 -34.95
CA SER A 584 26.65 -27.71 -35.79
C SER A 584 27.03 -29.18 -35.55
N GLU A 585 27.05 -29.88 -36.67
CA GLU A 585 27.68 -31.15 -37.05
C GLU A 585 27.56 -32.44 -36.22
N LEU A 586 26.96 -33.42 -36.91
CA LEU A 586 27.03 -34.89 -36.85
C LEU A 586 27.48 -35.56 -35.54
N MET A 587 26.53 -36.21 -34.87
CA MET A 587 26.81 -37.33 -33.96
C MET A 587 25.80 -38.49 -34.14
N PRO A 588 26.19 -39.75 -33.83
CA PRO A 588 25.35 -40.92 -34.03
C PRO A 588 24.25 -41.05 -32.95
N PRO A 589 23.17 -41.82 -33.22
CA PRO A 589 22.04 -41.95 -32.32
C PRO A 589 22.40 -42.78 -31.08
N MET A 590 22.10 -42.24 -29.90
CA MET A 590 22.18 -42.98 -28.63
C MET A 590 20.87 -43.79 -28.46
N ARG A 591 20.94 -45.12 -28.42
CA ARG A 591 19.78 -46.00 -28.17
C ARG A 591 19.40 -45.95 -26.68
N VAL A 592 18.15 -45.57 -26.40
CA VAL A 592 17.56 -45.67 -25.06
C VAL A 592 17.07 -47.10 -24.85
N SER A 593 17.57 -47.77 -23.81
CA SER A 593 17.12 -49.10 -23.39
C SER A 593 15.68 -49.04 -22.86
N ARG A 594 14.78 -49.81 -23.49
CA ARG A 594 13.42 -50.10 -22.98
C ARG A 594 13.50 -51.24 -21.98
N LYS A 595 13.60 -50.96 -20.68
CA LYS A 595 13.20 -51.89 -19.60
C LYS A 595 13.24 -51.18 -18.26
N PHE A 596 12.08 -50.84 -17.71
CA PHE A 596 11.88 -50.68 -16.28
C PHE A 596 10.42 -51.00 -15.98
N ASP A 597 10.18 -52.22 -15.50
CA ASP A 597 8.90 -52.67 -14.94
C ASP A 597 8.88 -52.49 -13.42
N ARG A 598 7.66 -52.32 -12.90
CA ARG A 598 7.20 -52.11 -11.52
C ARG A 598 7.91 -52.96 -10.44
N ILE A 599 8.22 -52.38 -9.27
CA ILE A 599 8.29 -53.10 -7.97
C ILE A 599 7.77 -52.22 -6.82
N ALA A 600 6.93 -52.81 -5.96
CA ALA A 600 6.36 -52.23 -4.75
C ALA A 600 7.01 -52.78 -3.46
N VAL A 601 7.17 -51.88 -2.47
CA VAL A 601 7.10 -51.96 -0.99
C VAL A 601 7.43 -53.27 -0.24
N ASN A 602 8.33 -53.19 0.76
CA ASN A 602 8.01 -53.61 2.15
C ASN A 602 8.95 -53.05 3.23
N SER A 603 8.34 -52.83 4.40
CA SER A 603 8.79 -52.11 5.60
C SER A 603 9.57 -52.98 6.59
N LEU A 604 10.34 -52.35 7.49
CA LEU A 604 10.58 -52.78 8.88
C LEU A 604 11.22 -51.64 9.73
N ALA A 605 11.07 -51.77 11.04
CA ALA A 605 10.94 -50.74 12.08
C ALA A 605 12.18 -49.90 12.50
N TYR A 606 11.86 -48.75 13.12
CA TYR A 606 12.60 -47.70 13.85
C TYR A 606 13.47 -48.18 15.06
N PRO A 607 14.23 -47.34 15.82
CA PRO A 607 14.53 -45.88 15.73
C PRO A 607 16.01 -45.47 15.99
N VAL A 608 16.27 -44.16 15.86
CA VAL A 608 17.39 -43.35 16.42
C VAL A 608 18.66 -43.25 15.55
N ILE A 609 18.97 -41.99 15.20
CA ILE A 609 20.10 -41.44 14.43
C ILE A 609 20.05 -41.64 12.91
N LYS A 610 19.14 -40.91 12.25
CA LYS A 610 19.21 -40.69 10.80
C LYS A 610 18.62 -39.33 10.44
N LYS A 611 19.42 -38.41 9.92
CA LYS A 611 19.03 -37.49 8.83
C LYS A 611 20.26 -36.74 8.31
N GLN A 612 20.46 -36.88 7.01
CA GLN A 612 21.54 -36.38 6.17
C GLN A 612 22.78 -37.29 6.12
N PHE A 613 23.14 -37.66 4.89
CA PHE A 613 24.28 -38.48 4.47
C PHE A 613 24.14 -40.00 4.56
N THR A 614 23.61 -40.62 3.49
CA THR A 614 24.26 -41.79 2.88
C THR A 614 23.90 -41.89 1.40
N PHE A 615 24.94 -41.95 0.56
CA PHE A 615 24.95 -42.20 -0.88
C PHE A 615 24.19 -43.48 -1.27
N LEU A 616 23.48 -43.47 -2.40
CA LEU A 616 23.04 -44.69 -3.08
C LEU A 616 23.96 -44.97 -4.28
N PHE A 617 24.95 -45.83 -4.07
CA PHE A 617 25.57 -46.63 -5.14
C PHE A 617 24.66 -47.84 -5.40
N ILE A 618 24.34 -48.11 -6.66
CA ILE A 618 23.81 -49.42 -7.09
C ILE A 618 24.92 -50.10 -7.90
N LEU A 619 25.38 -51.25 -7.39
CA LEU A 619 26.25 -52.20 -8.08
C LEU A 619 25.40 -53.07 -9.03
N PHE A 620 25.88 -53.25 -10.26
CA PHE A 620 25.68 -54.50 -11.00
C PHE A 620 27.01 -55.26 -10.94
N ASP A 621 26.96 -56.58 -10.73
CA ASP A 621 27.89 -57.41 -11.48
C ASP A 621 27.36 -58.81 -11.83
N PHE A 622 27.72 -59.19 -13.06
CA PHE A 622 27.47 -60.43 -13.80
C PHE A 622 28.53 -61.51 -13.43
N PRO A 623 28.43 -62.76 -13.93
CA PRO A 623 29.41 -63.80 -13.63
C PRO A 623 30.77 -63.52 -14.29
N VAL A 624 31.81 -63.78 -13.50
CA VAL A 624 33.23 -63.50 -13.76
C VAL A 624 33.82 -64.32 -14.91
N LYS A 625 34.45 -63.64 -15.88
CA LYS A 625 35.69 -64.11 -16.54
C LYS A 625 36.68 -62.95 -16.73
N LYS A 626 37.68 -62.92 -15.82
CA LYS A 626 39.01 -62.27 -15.84
C LYS A 626 39.25 -61.16 -16.89
N ILE A 627 39.34 -59.91 -16.46
CA ILE A 627 40.26 -58.89 -17.04
C ILE A 627 40.88 -58.06 -15.91
N THR A 628 42.19 -57.87 -16.01
CA THR A 628 43.16 -57.37 -15.04
C THR A 628 43.07 -55.85 -14.81
N TYR A 629 43.27 -55.40 -13.57
CA TYR A 629 43.30 -53.98 -13.19
C TYR A 629 44.52 -53.24 -13.77
N HIS A 630 44.29 -52.11 -14.46
CA HIS A 630 45.30 -51.07 -14.64
C HIS A 630 44.87 -49.75 -13.98
N ARG A 631 45.75 -49.33 -13.06
CA ARG A 631 45.84 -48.09 -12.28
C ARG A 631 45.53 -46.84 -13.12
N LEU A 632 44.48 -46.09 -12.76
CA LEU A 632 44.25 -44.72 -13.26
C LEU A 632 44.99 -43.71 -12.37
N TYR A 633 46.31 -43.57 -12.57
CA TYR A 633 46.99 -42.29 -12.39
C TYR A 633 47.49 -41.86 -13.78
N PRO A 634 47.23 -40.62 -14.23
CA PRO A 634 47.63 -40.20 -15.56
C PRO A 634 49.14 -39.96 -15.61
N LYS A 635 49.82 -40.54 -16.61
CA LYS A 635 51.09 -39.99 -17.09
C LYS A 635 50.82 -38.59 -17.64
N LYS A 636 51.65 -37.64 -17.20
CA LYS A 636 51.73 -36.23 -17.62
C LYS A 636 51.39 -36.03 -19.09
N ASN A 637 50.33 -35.28 -19.36
CA ASN A 637 50.27 -34.38 -20.51
C ASN A 637 50.09 -32.96 -19.94
N PRO A 638 51.00 -31.99 -20.19
CA PRO A 638 51.00 -30.71 -19.47
C PRO A 638 49.83 -29.77 -19.80
N ASP A 639 49.08 -30.00 -20.88
CA ASP A 639 48.23 -28.96 -21.46
C ASP A 639 46.71 -29.14 -21.31
N ASN A 640 46.22 -30.00 -20.40
CA ASN A 640 44.77 -30.10 -20.17
C ASN A 640 44.40 -30.23 -18.68
N LYS A 641 44.39 -29.09 -17.99
CA LYS A 641 43.58 -28.83 -16.80
C LYS A 641 42.68 -27.65 -17.15
N PRO A 642 41.36 -27.81 -17.30
CA PRO A 642 40.44 -27.35 -16.25
C PRO A 642 38.99 -27.90 -16.36
N THR A 643 38.55 -28.82 -15.49
CA THR A 643 37.11 -29.18 -15.41
C THR A 643 36.50 -28.71 -14.08
N MET A 644 37.06 -29.14 -12.96
CA MET A 644 36.56 -28.76 -11.62
C MET A 644 36.76 -27.27 -11.28
N ALA A 645 37.86 -26.65 -11.74
CA ALA A 645 38.16 -25.24 -11.48
C ALA A 645 37.22 -24.28 -12.23
N ASN A 646 36.70 -24.71 -13.39
CA ASN A 646 35.75 -23.93 -14.18
C ASN A 646 34.36 -23.94 -13.52
N HIS A 647 33.94 -25.06 -12.95
CA HIS A 647 32.65 -25.16 -12.23
C HIS A 647 32.63 -24.24 -10.99
N ILE A 648 33.73 -24.21 -10.22
CA ILE A 648 33.85 -23.34 -9.03
C ILE A 648 33.98 -21.85 -9.41
N LYS A 649 34.71 -21.52 -10.48
CA LYS A 649 34.79 -20.14 -11.01
C LYS A 649 33.45 -19.64 -11.54
N PHE A 650 32.68 -20.50 -12.21
CA PHE A 650 31.37 -20.14 -12.75
C PHE A 650 30.36 -19.88 -11.62
N PHE A 651 30.31 -20.73 -10.61
CA PHE A 651 29.45 -20.49 -9.44
C PHE A 651 29.83 -19.20 -8.70
N ARG A 652 31.13 -18.89 -8.53
CA ARG A 652 31.59 -17.60 -7.97
C ARG A 652 31.34 -16.37 -8.86
N TYR A 653 31.16 -16.55 -10.16
CA TYR A 653 30.83 -15.47 -11.10
C TYR A 653 29.30 -15.26 -11.22
N TRP A 654 28.52 -16.24 -10.76
CA TRP A 654 27.06 -16.23 -10.86
C TRP A 654 26.37 -15.94 -9.52
N SER A 655 26.91 -16.39 -8.39
CA SER A 655 26.59 -15.89 -7.04
C SER A 655 26.95 -14.42 -6.91
#